data_AF-A0A7R9BJE0-F1
#
_entry.id   AF-A0A7R9BJE0-F1
#
_cell.length_a   1.000
_cell.length_b   1.000
_cell.length_c   1.000
_cell.angle_alpha   90.00
_cell.angle_beta   90.00
_cell.angle_gamma   90.00
#
_symmetry.space_group_name_H-M   'P 1'
#
loop_
_entity.id
_entity.type
_entity.pdbx_description
1 polymer ?
#
loop_
_entity_poly.entity_id
_entity_poly.type
_entity_poly.pdbx_seq_one_letter_code
_entity_poly.pdbx_strand_id
1 'polypeptide(L)'
;MSEAPKKDTQSEEQIIVNAFTALELSSRRDSNSSFKIVVGAAELGGTPLRPNVDYPLDPDAEVTLFSWKGCVVEITGEVKRTPETHCPQGVILKHHALLELERIKAEDAGQRGPRVMVIGGYDCGKTSVVRALLNYAVQIGRTPIFVSLDVRHGDLGVPGTLGAVVVDKVSDDKGRFGDFRKPPLMYHFGHAYIDFNKHAYNVIVGELSKNVLAAMDSCPSTKSSGLIIDTNGDTDDRRHIQHAAMALEVSHVLVIENEQLYNDAVRYLPPFVNICYLPPILGVRKRTKRVLHDAADLLVGQYFGTVDFHGNNVPADKSGPVVIQPVDSVKICEMAEDRRSHKNNEIRLSSKRLGELEHDLLGISSSASKEDAGFRNILGYVAVSKVDRSKDEIHLKTPGPKELPGKILLVSDGTMSKHRAKVARGVDLGAQDHCRALNDAGFPKCVREALDILVSSPTGSLMGMNPSLDYVFYDVNPRDGERRPLSAIRELIVLNELRDFFCNPPLAEDAPTRNLIFMTLFQHPSDKRRVSMLSRLTSIGISLRLVPILDSTAVLLGQTGSSSKLATKVIDDQVREFVYLLPDPALGYLKELRNVSQFFAGHFIGVLGHLYSGKRRRESSHAEFGDEIPPTVLIEVLTTWIRSAPEIPVLPMITKWSKLLPPGGIVMPASSPLAAMFRWSIVSPLVIKTGPNSDSWRWYSEWDFRCRDCVEFAWSKLEPETALQSKEVISIIVDLADCFQHHWKKGFEEAGEMSFMRLATLVKLCLDKGYFLSSKGTISEIDSTDDWELDFESFSLADLFEEDASLSLLSTSWNTRFSVVGRRNFMENPSE
;
A
#
# COMPACT_ATOMS: atom_id res chain seq x y z
N MET A 1 38.63 21.40 -26.79
CA MET A 1 38.44 21.87 -25.39
C MET A 1 37.69 20.79 -24.65
N SER A 2 38.04 20.49 -23.40
CA SER A 2 37.27 19.59 -22.54
C SER A 2 36.05 20.32 -22.01
N GLU A 3 34.84 19.80 -22.23
CA GLU A 3 33.67 20.27 -21.48
C GLU A 3 33.83 19.84 -20.01
N ALA A 4 33.71 20.78 -19.10
CA ALA A 4 33.69 20.48 -17.67
C ALA A 4 32.35 19.82 -17.31
N PRO A 5 32.31 18.86 -16.36
CA PRO A 5 31.06 18.29 -15.90
C PRO A 5 30.19 19.41 -15.31
N LYS A 6 28.91 19.45 -15.70
CA LYS A 6 27.92 20.31 -15.05
C LYS A 6 27.84 19.90 -13.58
N LYS A 7 28.01 20.85 -12.66
CA LYS A 7 27.54 20.66 -11.28
C LYS A 7 26.02 20.69 -11.31
N ASP A 8 25.38 19.58 -10.97
CA ASP A 8 23.99 19.62 -10.54
C ASP A 8 23.94 20.35 -9.20
N THR A 9 23.44 21.59 -9.21
CA THR A 9 23.17 22.36 -7.99
C THR A 9 21.91 21.79 -7.33
N GLN A 10 22.09 20.70 -6.58
CA GLN A 10 21.13 20.30 -5.55
C GLN A 10 20.97 21.46 -4.56
N SER A 11 19.76 21.67 -4.04
CA SER A 11 19.46 22.76 -3.12
C SER A 11 19.98 22.42 -1.72
N GLU A 12 21.15 22.96 -1.38
CA GLU A 12 21.71 22.95 -0.02
C GLU A 12 20.88 23.89 0.87
N GLU A 13 20.15 23.35 1.86
CA GLU A 13 19.38 24.15 2.83
C GLU A 13 20.04 24.08 4.21
N GLN A 14 20.31 25.24 4.83
CA GLN A 14 20.83 25.33 6.19
C GLN A 14 19.71 25.60 7.21
N ILE A 15 19.65 24.75 8.24
CA ILE A 15 18.67 24.76 9.33
C ILE A 15 19.39 25.03 10.65
N ILE A 16 18.96 26.04 11.39
CA ILE A 16 19.38 26.23 12.79
C ILE A 16 18.59 25.24 13.65
N VAL A 17 19.27 24.55 14.56
CA VAL A 17 18.66 23.79 15.66
C VAL A 17 19.10 24.46 16.95
N ASN A 18 18.15 24.74 17.85
CA ASN A 18 18.38 25.41 19.12
C ASN A 18 19.00 24.48 20.18
N ALA A 19 19.32 25.04 21.35
CA ALA A 19 19.77 24.25 22.48
C ALA A 19 18.59 23.50 23.13
N PHE A 20 18.81 22.22 23.46
CA PHE A 20 17.84 21.32 24.09
C PHE A 20 16.60 20.98 23.22
N THR A 21 16.70 21.14 21.91
CA THR A 21 15.71 20.69 20.91
C THR A 21 16.27 19.55 20.05
N ALA A 22 15.36 18.85 19.36
CA ALA A 22 15.70 17.92 18.29
C ALA A 22 15.05 18.31 16.96
N LEU A 23 15.69 17.87 15.88
CA LEU A 23 15.22 17.92 14.50
C LEU A 23 15.04 16.49 13.99
N GLU A 24 13.80 16.09 13.67
CA GLU A 24 13.54 14.82 12.97
C GLU A 24 13.72 15.03 11.46
N LEU A 25 14.49 14.15 10.83
CA LEU A 25 14.72 14.05 9.40
C LEU A 25 14.14 12.73 8.87
N SER A 26 13.43 12.78 7.76
CA SER A 26 12.90 11.60 7.06
C SER A 26 13.21 11.69 5.57
N SER A 27 13.99 10.75 5.05
CA SER A 27 14.33 10.66 3.62
C SER A 27 13.21 10.02 2.81
N ARG A 28 13.27 10.13 1.48
CA ARG A 28 12.48 9.31 0.56
C ARG A 28 13.36 8.28 -0.14
N ARG A 29 12.79 7.10 -0.43
CA ARG A 29 13.42 5.98 -1.15
C ARG A 29 14.24 6.35 -2.40
N ASP A 30 13.73 7.27 -3.21
CA ASP A 30 14.35 7.69 -4.48
C ASP A 30 15.26 8.94 -4.35
N SER A 31 15.51 9.41 -3.12
CA SER A 31 16.31 10.61 -2.84
C SER A 31 17.72 10.24 -2.36
N ASN A 32 18.75 10.64 -3.11
CA ASN A 32 20.13 10.59 -2.63
C ASN A 32 20.36 11.76 -1.67
N SER A 33 20.00 11.56 -0.40
CA SER A 33 19.89 12.62 0.61
C SER A 33 20.93 12.48 1.71
N SER A 34 21.47 13.61 2.17
CA SER A 34 22.44 13.67 3.26
C SER A 34 22.20 14.88 4.17
N PHE A 35 22.82 14.85 5.35
CA PHE A 35 22.91 16.00 6.25
C PHE A 35 24.33 16.18 6.77
N LYS A 36 24.67 17.39 7.23
CA LYS A 36 26.02 17.78 7.64
C LYS A 36 25.96 18.85 8.72
N ILE A 37 26.74 18.69 9.79
CA ILE A 37 26.81 19.68 10.87
C ILE A 37 27.84 20.75 10.48
N VAL A 38 27.41 21.98 10.16
CA VAL A 38 28.32 23.05 9.71
C VAL A 38 28.85 23.86 10.89
N VAL A 39 27.99 24.14 11.88
CA VAL A 39 28.30 24.95 13.06
C VAL A 39 27.73 24.28 14.32
N GLY A 40 28.40 24.45 15.47
CA GLY A 40 27.95 23.91 16.76
C GLY A 40 28.22 22.42 16.90
N ALA A 41 27.35 21.71 17.62
CA ALA A 41 27.46 20.27 17.85
C ALA A 41 26.08 19.61 17.95
N ALA A 42 25.96 18.38 17.45
CA ALA A 42 24.76 17.56 17.54
C ALA A 42 25.13 16.10 17.82
N GLU A 43 24.16 15.32 18.29
CA GLU A 43 24.28 13.88 18.49
C GLU A 43 23.13 13.11 17.83
N LEU A 44 23.42 11.87 17.42
CA LEU A 44 22.46 10.90 16.92
C LEU A 44 22.42 9.72 17.89
N GLY A 45 21.36 9.63 18.70
CA GLY A 45 21.24 8.59 19.74
C GLY A 45 22.45 8.54 20.69
N GLY A 46 22.97 9.70 21.10
CA GLY A 46 24.19 9.81 21.92
C GLY A 46 25.53 9.71 21.17
N THR A 47 25.57 9.34 19.89
CA THR A 47 26.80 9.41 19.08
C THR A 47 27.07 10.88 18.70
N PRO A 48 28.20 11.50 19.10
CA PRO A 48 28.50 12.87 18.74
C PRO A 48 28.92 12.96 17.26
N LEU A 49 28.24 13.82 16.52
CA LEU A 49 28.44 14.01 15.08
C LEU A 49 29.63 14.95 14.82
N ARG A 50 30.40 14.66 13.76
CA ARG A 50 31.58 15.45 13.40
C ARG A 50 31.15 16.66 12.56
N PRO A 51 31.72 17.85 12.79
CA PRO A 51 31.47 19.00 11.95
C PRO A 51 32.07 18.79 10.56
N ASN A 52 31.38 19.29 9.54
CA ASN A 52 31.74 19.22 8.12
C ASN A 52 31.99 17.81 7.57
N VAL A 53 31.26 16.81 8.10
CA VAL A 53 31.14 15.47 7.51
C VAL A 53 29.72 15.31 6.98
N ASP A 54 29.61 14.82 5.75
CA ASP A 54 28.34 14.45 5.12
C ASP A 54 27.89 13.07 5.58
N TYR A 55 26.68 12.99 6.13
CA TYR A 55 26.06 11.77 6.64
C TYR A 55 24.92 11.33 5.70
N PRO A 56 25.07 10.22 4.95
CA PRO A 56 24.05 9.76 4.02
C PRO A 56 22.86 9.12 4.78
N LEU A 57 21.66 9.60 4.48
CA LEU A 57 20.41 9.01 4.94
C LEU A 57 20.08 7.79 4.07
N ASP A 58 19.79 6.65 4.70
CA ASP A 58 19.37 5.46 3.96
C ASP A 58 17.95 5.66 3.36
N PRO A 59 17.54 4.85 2.37
CA PRO A 59 16.18 4.89 1.82
C PRO A 59 15.10 4.73 2.89
N ASP A 60 14.12 5.65 2.92
CA ASP A 60 13.02 5.70 3.89
C ASP A 60 13.47 5.73 5.37
N ALA A 61 14.66 6.26 5.66
CA ALA A 61 15.23 6.37 7.00
C ALA A 61 14.66 7.53 7.80
N GLU A 62 14.43 7.30 9.11
CA GLU A 62 14.04 8.32 10.08
C GLU A 62 15.17 8.54 11.10
N VAL A 63 15.67 9.77 11.17
CA VAL A 63 16.86 10.17 11.93
C VAL A 63 16.50 11.35 12.83
N THR A 64 16.84 11.28 14.11
CA THR A 64 16.59 12.37 15.07
C THR A 64 17.92 12.96 15.54
N LEU A 65 18.19 14.20 15.14
CA LEU A 65 19.38 14.96 15.52
C LEU A 65 19.04 15.79 16.76
N PHE A 66 19.79 15.63 17.84
CA PHE A 66 19.60 16.41 19.08
C PHE A 66 20.80 17.33 19.33
N SER A 67 20.59 18.53 19.89
CA SER A 67 21.69 19.41 20.29
C SER A 67 21.59 19.92 21.73
N TRP A 68 22.67 19.74 22.50
CA TRP A 68 22.83 20.32 23.84
C TRP A 68 23.09 21.83 23.86
N LYS A 69 23.53 22.42 22.73
CA LYS A 69 24.07 23.80 22.67
C LYS A 69 23.58 24.61 21.47
N GLY A 70 22.79 23.99 20.60
CA GLY A 70 22.47 24.48 19.26
C GLY A 70 23.52 24.09 18.23
N CYS A 71 23.07 23.96 16.99
CA CYS A 71 23.90 23.70 15.82
C CYS A 71 23.27 24.28 14.53
N VAL A 72 24.02 24.24 13.44
CA VAL A 72 23.49 24.46 12.09
C VAL A 72 23.69 23.16 11.30
N VAL A 73 22.58 22.62 10.79
CA VAL A 73 22.52 21.42 9.96
C VAL A 73 22.28 21.86 8.53
N GLU A 74 23.21 21.52 7.64
CA GLU A 74 23.06 21.63 6.19
C GLU A 74 22.45 20.33 5.66
N ILE A 75 21.47 20.42 4.78
CA ILE A 75 20.74 19.29 4.22
C ILE A 75 20.78 19.34 2.70
N THR A 76 21.00 18.17 2.11
CA THR A 76 21.06 17.95 0.66
C THR A 76 20.06 16.86 0.29
N GLY A 77 19.25 17.09 -0.76
CA GLY A 77 18.22 16.15 -1.23
C GLY A 77 16.82 16.42 -0.67
N GLU A 78 15.84 15.60 -1.06
CA GLU A 78 14.43 15.78 -0.65
C GLU A 78 14.15 15.12 0.72
N VAL A 79 14.55 15.81 1.79
CA VAL A 79 14.33 15.38 3.17
C VAL A 79 13.10 16.10 3.76
N LYS A 80 12.12 15.32 4.23
CA LYS A 80 11.02 15.83 5.03
C LYS A 80 11.49 16.01 6.48
N ARG A 81 11.42 17.25 6.96
CA ARG A 81 11.69 17.67 8.35
C ARG A 81 10.40 17.87 9.16
N THR A 82 10.49 17.77 10.48
CA THR A 82 9.47 18.30 11.40
C THR A 82 9.98 19.54 12.15
N PRO A 83 9.10 20.36 12.74
CA PRO A 83 9.52 21.50 13.56
C PRO A 83 10.34 21.06 14.77
N GLU A 84 11.25 21.93 15.21
CA GLU A 84 12.01 21.70 16.44
C GLU A 84 11.09 21.43 17.64
N THR A 85 11.40 20.37 18.38
CA THR A 85 10.61 19.94 19.53
C THR A 85 11.49 19.54 20.70
N HIS A 86 10.95 19.63 21.92
CA HIS A 86 11.64 19.19 23.13
C HIS A 86 11.75 17.67 23.16
N CYS A 87 12.99 17.16 23.13
CA CYS A 87 13.28 15.74 23.14
C CYS A 87 13.49 15.23 24.58
N PRO A 88 13.03 14.01 24.94
CA PRO A 88 13.29 13.41 26.25
C PRO A 88 14.77 13.03 26.52
N GLN A 89 15.72 13.43 25.65
CA GLN A 89 17.15 13.14 25.80
C GLN A 89 17.72 13.57 27.17
N GLY A 90 17.24 14.68 27.75
CA GLY A 90 17.60 15.10 29.10
C GLY A 90 17.17 14.11 30.21
N VAL A 91 16.07 13.37 30.00
CA VAL A 91 15.63 12.29 30.90
C VAL A 91 16.55 11.08 30.76
N ILE A 92 16.98 10.74 29.54
CA ILE A 92 17.93 9.64 29.29
C ILE A 92 19.29 9.95 29.91
N LEU A 93 19.82 11.17 29.72
CA LEU A 93 21.08 11.60 30.35
C LEU A 93 20.99 11.60 31.89
N LYS A 94 19.85 12.01 32.46
CA LYS A 94 19.62 11.92 33.91
C LYS A 94 19.70 10.49 34.43
N HIS A 95 19.09 9.53 33.73
CA HIS A 95 19.21 8.11 34.10
C HIS A 95 20.65 7.61 33.93
N HIS A 96 21.33 7.97 32.84
CA HIS A 96 22.74 7.65 32.64
C HIS A 96 23.62 8.13 33.80
N ALA A 97 23.44 9.38 34.27
CA ALA A 97 24.20 9.94 35.38
C ALA A 97 23.92 9.22 36.72
N LEU A 98 22.68 8.78 36.98
CA LEU A 98 22.36 7.97 38.15
C LEU A 98 23.04 6.60 38.10
N LEU A 99 23.02 5.94 36.93
CA LEU A 99 23.68 4.66 36.71
C LEU A 99 25.21 4.77 36.87
N GLU A 100 25.81 5.90 36.48
CA GLU A 100 27.26 6.12 36.68
C GLU A 100 27.64 6.22 38.17
N LEU A 101 26.81 6.86 39.00
CA LEU A 101 27.00 6.90 40.45
C LEU A 101 26.90 5.49 41.10
N GLU A 102 26.27 4.53 40.43
CA GLU A 102 26.28 3.12 40.85
C GLU A 102 27.49 2.35 40.31
N ARG A 103 27.95 2.63 39.08
CA ARG A 103 29.19 2.04 38.53
C ARG A 103 30.40 2.37 39.39
N ILE A 104 30.54 3.63 39.82
CA ILE A 104 31.63 4.06 40.71
C ILE A 104 31.60 3.26 42.03
N LYS A 105 30.44 3.16 42.69
CA LYS A 105 30.30 2.38 43.93
C LYS A 105 30.56 0.88 43.72
N ALA A 106 30.13 0.33 42.58
CA ALA A 106 30.37 -1.07 42.24
C ALA A 106 31.87 -1.33 41.97
N GLU A 107 32.56 -0.38 41.34
CA GLU A 107 34.01 -0.41 41.12
C GLU A 107 34.79 -0.38 42.45
N ASP A 108 34.50 0.60 43.31
CA ASP A 108 35.10 0.74 44.65
C ASP A 108 34.88 -0.52 45.52
N ALA A 109 33.71 -1.17 45.38
CA ALA A 109 33.35 -2.37 46.12
C ALA A 109 33.73 -3.70 45.43
N GLY A 110 34.29 -3.67 44.21
CA GLY A 110 34.56 -4.87 43.40
C GLY A 110 33.32 -5.69 42.98
N GLN A 111 32.14 -5.06 43.02
CA GLN A 111 30.83 -5.67 42.76
C GLN A 111 30.42 -5.56 41.28
N ARG A 112 29.26 -6.13 40.94
CA ARG A 112 28.63 -5.99 39.61
C ARG A 112 27.90 -4.65 39.54
N GLY A 113 28.18 -3.86 38.50
CA GLY A 113 27.49 -2.62 38.19
C GLY A 113 26.01 -2.82 37.80
N PRO A 114 25.30 -1.71 37.52
CA PRO A 114 23.88 -1.75 37.21
C PRO A 114 23.60 -2.58 35.95
N ARG A 115 22.54 -3.38 36.04
CA ARG A 115 22.02 -4.22 34.97
C ARG A 115 20.65 -3.67 34.61
N VAL A 116 20.56 -3.06 33.42
CA VAL A 116 19.45 -2.20 32.99
C VAL A 116 18.72 -2.89 31.83
N MET A 117 17.42 -3.09 31.97
CA MET A 117 16.57 -3.65 30.92
C MET A 117 15.55 -2.63 30.45
N VAL A 118 15.48 -2.40 29.14
CA VAL A 118 14.54 -1.46 28.52
C VAL A 118 13.37 -2.25 27.96
N ILE A 119 12.14 -1.97 28.41
CA ILE A 119 10.92 -2.70 28.02
C ILE A 119 9.83 -1.76 27.51
N GLY A 120 8.95 -2.30 26.67
CA GLY A 120 7.97 -1.55 25.92
C GLY A 120 7.61 -2.29 24.63
N GLY A 121 6.52 -1.87 24.00
CA GLY A 121 5.98 -2.53 22.81
C GLY A 121 6.89 -2.45 21.58
N TYR A 122 6.42 -3.00 20.47
CA TYR A 122 7.00 -2.69 19.16
C TYR A 122 6.93 -1.18 18.89
N ASP A 123 8.00 -0.65 18.29
CA ASP A 123 8.07 0.72 17.76
C ASP A 123 7.82 1.85 18.78
N CYS A 124 8.32 1.69 20.02
CA CYS A 124 8.37 2.75 21.05
C CYS A 124 9.77 3.36 21.29
N GLY A 125 10.81 2.89 20.58
CA GLY A 125 12.16 3.49 20.63
C GLY A 125 13.16 2.88 21.62
N LYS A 126 12.92 1.66 22.12
CA LYS A 126 13.82 0.96 23.06
C LYS A 126 15.29 0.97 22.65
N THR A 127 15.57 0.55 21.41
CA THR A 127 16.92 0.49 20.82
C THR A 127 17.59 1.87 20.75
N SER A 128 16.82 2.95 20.59
CA SER A 128 17.33 4.33 20.62
C SER A 128 17.75 4.76 22.03
N VAL A 129 16.97 4.38 23.06
CA VAL A 129 17.33 4.62 24.48
C VAL A 129 18.55 3.79 24.87
N VAL A 130 18.58 2.51 24.49
CA VAL A 130 19.72 1.60 24.69
C VAL A 130 20.99 2.18 24.06
N ARG A 131 20.92 2.64 22.80
CA ARG A 131 22.04 3.28 22.09
C ARG A 131 22.54 4.53 22.81
N ALA A 132 21.66 5.42 23.25
CA ALA A 132 22.06 6.60 24.01
C ALA A 132 22.74 6.25 25.35
N LEU A 133 22.18 5.31 26.11
CA LEU A 133 22.76 4.88 27.39
C LEU A 133 24.14 4.21 27.25
N LEU A 134 24.34 3.41 26.18
CA LEU A 134 25.62 2.80 25.81
C LEU A 134 26.64 3.86 25.38
N ASN A 135 26.23 4.75 24.45
CA ASN A 135 27.09 5.79 23.89
C ASN A 135 27.60 6.77 24.95
N TYR A 136 26.76 7.19 25.90
CA TYR A 136 27.20 8.04 27.00
C TYR A 136 28.17 7.31 27.93
N ALA A 137 27.95 6.02 28.21
CA ALA A 137 28.85 5.22 29.05
C ALA A 137 30.25 5.07 28.44
N VAL A 138 30.35 4.82 27.13
CA VAL A 138 31.66 4.76 26.47
C VAL A 138 32.35 6.12 26.41
N GLN A 139 31.61 7.22 26.22
CA GLN A 139 32.19 8.56 26.20
C GLN A 139 32.86 8.97 27.53
N ILE A 140 32.47 8.36 28.66
CA ILE A 140 33.12 8.51 29.96
C ILE A 140 34.04 7.33 30.34
N GLY A 141 34.38 6.46 29.38
CA GLY A 141 35.39 5.40 29.53
C GLY A 141 34.89 4.07 30.10
N ARG A 142 33.56 3.86 30.22
CA ARG A 142 32.98 2.57 30.63
C ARG A 142 32.93 1.58 29.46
N THR A 143 32.90 0.28 29.77
CA THR A 143 32.79 -0.82 28.80
C THR A 143 31.58 -1.73 29.10
N PRO A 144 30.34 -1.19 29.07
CA PRO A 144 29.15 -1.98 29.34
C PRO A 144 28.97 -3.10 28.31
N ILE A 145 28.32 -4.20 28.72
CA ILE A 145 27.88 -5.24 27.78
C ILE A 145 26.47 -4.88 27.30
N PHE A 146 26.32 -4.74 25.99
CA PHE A 146 25.01 -4.68 25.34
C PHE A 146 24.49 -6.11 25.16
N VAL A 147 23.21 -6.32 25.46
CA VAL A 147 22.48 -7.57 25.20
C VAL A 147 21.26 -7.24 24.34
N SER A 148 21.15 -7.82 23.14
CA SER A 148 19.92 -7.74 22.34
C SER A 148 19.11 -9.02 22.51
N LEU A 149 17.87 -8.85 22.97
CA LEU A 149 16.88 -9.92 23.04
C LEU A 149 15.76 -9.77 21.99
N ASP A 150 15.86 -8.86 21.01
CA ASP A 150 14.87 -8.77 19.92
C ASP A 150 15.29 -9.55 18.67
N VAL A 151 14.72 -10.76 18.55
CA VAL A 151 14.89 -11.66 17.40
C VAL A 151 14.43 -11.06 16.07
N ARG A 152 13.61 -9.99 16.08
CA ARG A 152 13.06 -9.37 14.88
C ARG A 152 14.07 -8.47 14.16
N HIS A 153 15.00 -7.86 14.92
CA HIS A 153 15.90 -6.80 14.44
C HIS A 153 17.32 -7.30 14.16
N GLY A 154 17.87 -8.16 15.01
CA GLY A 154 19.18 -8.78 14.75
C GLY A 154 20.38 -7.82 14.86
N ASP A 155 20.38 -6.89 15.82
CA ASP A 155 21.37 -5.79 15.98
C ASP A 155 22.84 -6.23 16.05
N LEU A 156 23.09 -7.51 16.27
CA LEU A 156 24.40 -8.14 16.46
C LEU A 156 24.76 -9.16 15.36
N GLY A 157 23.95 -9.30 14.32
CA GLY A 157 24.17 -10.30 13.26
C GLY A 157 23.09 -10.31 12.20
N VAL A 158 22.34 -11.41 12.12
CA VAL A 158 21.18 -11.57 11.23
C VAL A 158 19.89 -11.67 12.06
N PRO A 159 18.73 -11.21 11.56
CA PRO A 159 17.44 -11.43 12.23
C PRO A 159 17.17 -12.93 12.48
N GLY A 160 16.50 -13.24 13.59
CA GLY A 160 16.41 -14.58 14.16
C GLY A 160 17.52 -14.92 15.17
N THR A 161 18.29 -13.92 15.62
CA THR A 161 19.34 -14.07 16.64
C THR A 161 18.98 -13.43 17.99
N LEU A 162 19.62 -13.94 19.04
CA LEU A 162 19.75 -13.34 20.37
C LEU A 162 21.25 -13.19 20.66
N GLY A 163 21.70 -12.18 21.42
CA GLY A 163 23.14 -12.06 21.64
C GLY A 163 23.61 -10.96 22.57
N ALA A 164 24.93 -10.87 22.74
CA ALA A 164 25.59 -9.85 23.54
C ALA A 164 26.98 -9.46 22.99
N VAL A 165 27.39 -8.22 23.23
CA VAL A 165 28.71 -7.68 22.85
C VAL A 165 29.22 -6.70 23.90
N VAL A 166 30.54 -6.68 24.14
CA VAL A 166 31.18 -5.62 24.94
C VAL A 166 31.26 -4.35 24.09
N VAL A 167 30.63 -3.27 24.54
CA VAL A 167 30.64 -1.99 23.84
C VAL A 167 31.74 -1.12 24.44
N ASP A 168 32.90 -1.08 23.76
CA ASP A 168 34.08 -0.29 24.12
C ASP A 168 34.29 0.92 23.18
N LYS A 169 33.36 1.13 22.23
CA LYS A 169 33.34 2.22 21.27
C LYS A 169 31.92 2.75 21.12
N VAL A 170 31.83 4.07 20.95
CA VAL A 170 30.60 4.77 20.57
C VAL A 170 30.12 4.24 19.23
N SER A 171 28.82 4.04 19.08
CA SER A 171 28.19 3.62 17.82
C SER A 171 28.58 4.55 16.66
N ASP A 172 28.67 3.98 15.47
CA ASP A 172 28.79 4.76 14.23
C ASP A 172 27.47 5.48 13.89
N ASP A 173 27.50 6.26 12.81
CA ASP A 173 26.35 6.98 12.27
C ASP A 173 25.21 6.06 11.81
N LYS A 174 25.55 4.82 11.41
CA LYS A 174 24.60 3.73 11.16
C LYS A 174 24.11 3.03 12.44
N GLY A 175 24.53 3.50 13.61
CA GLY A 175 23.98 3.12 14.91
C GLY A 175 24.37 1.72 15.41
N ARG A 176 25.45 1.13 14.89
CA ARG A 176 25.87 -0.24 15.23
C ARG A 176 26.59 -0.32 16.57
N PHE A 177 26.64 -1.49 17.20
CA PHE A 177 27.12 -1.66 18.58
C PHE A 177 28.48 -2.35 18.68
N GLY A 178 29.47 -1.67 19.28
CA GLY A 178 30.79 -2.23 19.59
C GLY A 178 31.76 -2.34 18.40
N ASP A 179 32.90 -3.00 18.63
CA ASP A 179 33.93 -3.25 17.60
C ASP A 179 33.76 -4.63 16.98
N PHE A 180 33.20 -4.72 15.76
CA PHE A 180 32.95 -5.97 15.02
C PHE A 180 34.18 -6.87 14.78
N ARG A 181 35.39 -6.38 15.03
CA ARG A 181 36.61 -7.21 15.03
C ARG A 181 36.69 -8.13 16.25
N LYS A 182 35.83 -7.90 17.26
CA LYS A 182 35.49 -8.80 18.36
C LYS A 182 34.13 -9.42 18.03
N PRO A 183 34.04 -10.73 17.72
CA PRO A 183 32.76 -11.34 17.39
C PRO A 183 31.81 -11.33 18.61
N PRO A 184 30.52 -10.99 18.44
CA PRO A 184 29.53 -11.05 19.51
C PRO A 184 29.23 -12.49 19.92
N LEU A 185 28.78 -12.67 21.16
CA LEU A 185 28.14 -13.90 21.63
C LEU A 185 26.74 -13.96 20.99
N MET A 186 26.45 -15.00 20.21
CA MET A 186 25.19 -15.12 19.46
C MET A 186 24.53 -16.47 19.69
N TYR A 187 23.20 -16.48 19.73
CA TYR A 187 22.38 -17.67 19.78
C TYR A 187 21.36 -17.63 18.64
N HIS A 188 21.04 -18.80 18.09
CA HIS A 188 20.07 -18.95 17.02
C HIS A 188 18.68 -19.24 17.61
N PHE A 189 17.73 -18.35 17.37
CA PHE A 189 16.31 -18.63 17.58
C PHE A 189 15.61 -19.01 16.26
N GLY A 190 16.08 -18.49 15.12
CA GLY A 190 15.68 -18.90 13.77
C GLY A 190 14.43 -18.21 13.21
N HIS A 191 13.60 -17.58 14.06
CA HIS A 191 12.32 -16.95 13.67
C HIS A 191 12.28 -15.46 14.06
N ALA A 192 11.53 -14.64 13.32
CA ALA A 192 11.40 -13.20 13.58
C ALA A 192 10.38 -12.83 14.69
N TYR A 193 9.67 -13.81 15.24
CA TYR A 193 8.59 -13.61 16.23
C TYR A 193 8.68 -14.67 17.31
N ILE A 194 8.72 -14.25 18.58
CA ILE A 194 8.89 -15.17 19.72
C ILE A 194 7.70 -16.11 19.92
N ASP A 195 6.52 -15.74 19.41
CA ASP A 195 5.31 -16.57 19.36
C ASP A 195 5.51 -17.94 18.72
N PHE A 196 6.51 -18.11 17.83
CA PHE A 196 6.80 -19.41 17.24
C PHE A 196 7.16 -20.47 18.30
N ASN A 197 7.94 -20.10 19.32
CA ASN A 197 8.26 -20.97 20.44
C ASN A 197 8.80 -20.18 21.66
N LYS A 198 7.89 -19.61 22.47
CA LYS A 198 8.27 -18.84 23.68
C LYS A 198 9.04 -19.67 24.72
N HIS A 199 8.94 -21.01 24.68
CA HIS A 199 9.74 -21.87 25.56
C HIS A 199 11.21 -21.93 25.09
N ALA A 200 11.45 -22.15 23.80
CA ALA A 200 12.80 -22.12 23.22
C ALA A 200 13.48 -20.76 23.38
N TYR A 201 12.74 -19.67 23.16
CA TYR A 201 13.22 -18.31 23.44
C TYR A 201 13.73 -18.19 24.88
N ASN A 202 12.92 -18.59 25.88
CA ASN A 202 13.33 -18.52 27.29
C ASN A 202 14.53 -19.43 27.60
N VAL A 203 14.58 -20.66 27.10
CA VAL A 203 15.74 -21.55 27.30
C VAL A 203 17.03 -20.94 26.72
N ILE A 204 16.96 -20.35 25.52
CA ILE A 204 18.09 -19.65 24.90
C ILE A 204 18.50 -18.40 25.72
N VAL A 205 17.54 -17.58 26.16
CA VAL A 205 17.80 -16.44 27.06
C VAL A 205 18.49 -16.90 28.34
N GLY A 206 18.09 -18.04 28.92
CA GLY A 206 18.74 -18.66 30.07
C GLY A 206 20.21 -19.03 29.83
N GLU A 207 20.54 -19.67 28.71
CA GLU A 207 21.95 -20.00 28.39
C GLU A 207 22.78 -18.78 28.02
N LEU A 208 22.21 -17.83 27.26
CA LEU A 208 22.83 -16.54 26.96
C LEU A 208 23.18 -15.80 28.26
N SER A 209 22.25 -15.74 29.21
CA SER A 209 22.43 -15.03 30.48
C SER A 209 23.59 -15.58 31.31
N LYS A 210 23.72 -16.91 31.43
CA LYS A 210 24.83 -17.56 32.13
C LYS A 210 26.19 -17.12 31.56
N ASN A 211 26.32 -17.13 30.23
CA ASN A 211 27.57 -16.78 29.56
C ASN A 211 27.84 -15.26 29.60
N VAL A 212 26.80 -14.42 29.52
CA VAL A 212 26.93 -12.95 29.71
C VAL A 212 27.39 -12.61 31.12
N LEU A 213 26.78 -13.21 32.15
CA LEU A 213 27.15 -12.95 33.55
C LEU A 213 28.56 -13.47 33.88
N ALA A 214 28.96 -14.63 33.34
CA ALA A 214 30.33 -15.14 33.47
C ALA A 214 31.35 -14.26 32.73
N ALA A 215 31.03 -13.79 31.52
CA ALA A 215 31.88 -12.85 30.78
C ALA A 215 32.02 -11.50 31.51
N MET A 216 30.94 -11.00 32.11
CA MET A 216 30.93 -9.79 32.94
C MET A 216 31.83 -9.94 34.19
N ASP A 217 31.73 -11.03 34.94
CA ASP A 217 32.56 -11.23 36.14
C ASP A 217 34.05 -11.46 35.82
N SER A 218 34.39 -11.92 34.62
CA SER A 218 35.78 -12.24 34.24
C SER A 218 36.67 -11.02 33.96
N CYS A 219 36.10 -9.82 33.79
CA CYS A 219 36.85 -8.58 33.55
C CYS A 219 36.33 -7.45 34.46
N PRO A 220 37.18 -6.85 35.33
CA PRO A 220 36.73 -5.80 36.26
C PRO A 220 36.06 -4.60 35.58
N SER A 221 36.49 -4.22 34.37
CA SER A 221 35.93 -3.07 33.65
C SER A 221 34.50 -3.33 33.13
N THR A 222 34.22 -4.51 32.58
CA THR A 222 32.84 -4.88 32.20
C THR A 222 32.00 -5.12 33.44
N LYS A 223 32.59 -5.71 34.50
CA LYS A 223 31.94 -5.94 35.79
C LYS A 223 31.43 -4.66 36.45
N SER A 224 32.26 -3.62 36.56
CA SER A 224 31.83 -2.31 37.10
C SER A 224 30.91 -1.57 36.13
N SER A 225 31.08 -1.75 34.82
CA SER A 225 30.27 -1.07 33.79
C SER A 225 28.84 -1.58 33.67
N GLY A 226 28.61 -2.87 33.95
CA GLY A 226 27.29 -3.49 33.98
C GLY A 226 26.71 -3.88 32.62
N LEU A 227 25.39 -4.11 32.59
CA LEU A 227 24.65 -4.57 31.40
C LEU A 227 23.61 -3.54 30.96
N ILE A 228 23.41 -3.38 29.64
CA ILE A 228 22.26 -2.68 29.06
C ILE A 228 21.58 -3.65 28.06
N ILE A 229 20.29 -3.88 28.26
CA ILE A 229 19.53 -4.96 27.63
C ILE A 229 18.34 -4.36 26.86
N ASP A 230 18.25 -4.63 25.56
CA ASP A 230 17.04 -4.38 24.75
C ASP A 230 16.19 -5.67 24.70
N THR A 231 14.87 -5.53 24.63
CA THR A 231 13.93 -6.67 24.59
C THR A 231 13.12 -6.74 23.30
N ASN A 232 12.56 -7.91 23.00
CA ASN A 232 11.50 -8.01 22.01
C ASN A 232 10.29 -7.08 22.34
N GLY A 233 9.51 -6.74 21.32
CA GLY A 233 8.35 -5.86 21.41
C GLY A 233 7.00 -6.53 21.76
N ASP A 234 6.94 -7.85 21.93
CA ASP A 234 5.79 -8.51 22.55
C ASP A 234 5.63 -8.04 24.01
N THR A 235 4.44 -7.55 24.36
CA THR A 235 4.08 -7.16 25.74
C THR A 235 2.88 -7.92 26.29
N ASP A 236 2.35 -8.87 25.51
CA ASP A 236 1.11 -9.60 25.81
C ASP A 236 1.43 -10.77 26.76
N ASP A 237 2.47 -11.55 26.45
CA ASP A 237 2.95 -12.63 27.32
C ASP A 237 4.18 -12.21 28.15
N ARG A 238 3.91 -11.50 29.24
CA ARG A 238 4.92 -10.93 30.17
C ARG A 238 5.88 -11.96 30.78
N ARG A 239 5.61 -13.27 30.67
CA ARG A 239 6.46 -14.33 31.25
C ARG A 239 7.88 -14.33 30.68
N HIS A 240 8.04 -13.96 29.41
CA HIS A 240 9.38 -13.88 28.80
C HIS A 240 10.19 -12.66 29.31
N ILE A 241 9.52 -11.53 29.56
CA ILE A 241 10.11 -10.33 30.19
C ILE A 241 10.54 -10.64 31.63
N GLN A 242 9.66 -11.29 32.42
CA GLN A 242 9.98 -11.73 33.78
C GLN A 242 11.15 -12.73 33.79
N HIS A 243 11.16 -13.69 32.86
CA HIS A 243 12.25 -14.65 32.73
C HIS A 243 13.60 -13.97 32.42
N ALA A 244 13.64 -13.06 31.44
CA ALA A 244 14.84 -12.29 31.10
C ALA A 244 15.33 -11.44 32.29
N ALA A 245 14.43 -10.75 32.99
CA ALA A 245 14.76 -9.98 34.20
C ALA A 245 15.41 -10.84 35.29
N MET A 246 14.88 -12.04 35.53
CA MET A 246 15.44 -12.97 36.52
C MET A 246 16.78 -13.58 36.06
N ALA A 247 16.87 -14.00 34.79
CA ALA A 247 18.05 -14.67 34.25
C ALA A 247 19.27 -13.75 34.15
N LEU A 248 19.08 -12.47 33.82
CA LEU A 248 20.14 -11.44 33.76
C LEU A 248 20.33 -10.68 35.09
N GLU A 249 19.71 -11.15 36.18
CA GLU A 249 19.75 -10.54 37.51
C GLU A 249 19.48 -9.02 37.51
N VAL A 250 18.49 -8.58 36.74
CA VAL A 250 18.26 -7.16 36.42
C VAL A 250 18.03 -6.32 37.68
N SER A 251 18.74 -5.19 37.75
CA SER A 251 18.65 -4.21 38.86
C SER A 251 17.72 -3.03 38.55
N HIS A 252 17.56 -2.72 37.27
CA HIS A 252 16.94 -1.50 36.77
C HIS A 252 16.06 -1.84 35.56
N VAL A 253 14.82 -1.36 35.54
CA VAL A 253 13.91 -1.52 34.40
C VAL A 253 13.41 -0.15 33.95
N LEU A 254 13.59 0.16 32.67
CA LEU A 254 13.11 1.37 32.03
C LEU A 254 11.93 1.01 31.13
N VAL A 255 10.73 1.49 31.49
CA VAL A 255 9.48 1.18 30.78
C VAL A 255 9.10 2.36 29.90
N ILE A 256 9.08 2.18 28.58
CA ILE A 256 8.72 3.25 27.63
C ILE A 256 7.23 3.20 27.31
N GLU A 257 6.54 4.34 27.45
CA GLU A 257 5.19 4.64 26.90
C GLU A 257 4.01 3.76 27.37
N ASN A 258 4.27 2.65 28.07
CA ASN A 258 3.25 1.68 28.48
C ASN A 258 3.06 1.66 30.01
N GLU A 259 2.12 2.47 30.51
CA GLU A 259 1.76 2.53 31.93
C GLU A 259 1.23 1.19 32.48
N GLN A 260 0.57 0.37 31.66
CA GLN A 260 0.10 -0.96 32.10
C GLN A 260 1.30 -1.88 32.37
N LEU A 261 2.24 -1.95 31.42
CA LEU A 261 3.49 -2.70 31.57
C LEU A 261 4.32 -2.21 32.76
N TYR A 262 4.30 -0.91 33.06
CA TYR A 262 4.93 -0.35 34.26
C TYR A 262 4.27 -0.87 35.55
N ASN A 263 2.95 -0.70 35.67
CA ASN A 263 2.18 -1.17 36.83
C ASN A 263 2.27 -2.68 37.02
N ASP A 264 2.41 -3.44 35.93
CA ASP A 264 2.57 -4.89 35.99
C ASP A 264 4.01 -5.30 36.32
N ALA A 265 5.04 -4.62 35.80
CA ALA A 265 6.43 -4.82 36.23
C ALA A 265 6.60 -4.62 37.74
N VAL A 266 5.96 -3.59 38.30
CA VAL A 266 5.90 -3.32 39.76
C VAL A 266 5.22 -4.46 40.55
N ARG A 267 4.38 -5.30 39.91
CA ARG A 267 3.72 -6.46 40.53
C ARG A 267 4.50 -7.76 40.41
N TYR A 268 5.21 -8.01 39.30
CA TYR A 268 5.85 -9.31 39.02
C TYR A 268 7.37 -9.34 39.21
N LEU A 269 8.03 -8.18 39.37
CA LEU A 269 9.47 -8.11 39.66
C LEU A 269 9.73 -8.00 41.17
N PRO A 270 10.92 -8.42 41.66
CA PRO A 270 11.31 -8.25 43.06
C PRO A 270 11.36 -6.77 43.48
N PRO A 271 11.03 -6.44 44.75
CA PRO A 271 10.96 -5.04 45.22
C PRO A 271 12.31 -4.32 45.35
N PHE A 272 13.44 -5.00 45.06
CA PHE A 272 14.75 -4.37 44.94
C PHE A 272 15.04 -3.83 43.52
N VAL A 273 14.24 -4.21 42.52
CA VAL A 273 14.42 -3.74 41.13
C VAL A 273 13.89 -2.33 41.03
N ASN A 274 14.73 -1.39 40.61
CA ASN A 274 14.33 0.00 40.41
C ASN A 274 13.61 0.15 39.06
N ILE A 275 12.33 0.50 39.08
CA ILE A 275 11.48 0.57 37.88
C ILE A 275 11.12 2.03 37.59
N CYS A 276 11.64 2.55 36.47
CA CYS A 276 11.37 3.90 36.00
C CYS A 276 10.45 3.89 34.77
N TYR A 277 9.50 4.82 34.72
CA TYR A 277 8.75 5.12 33.51
C TYR A 277 9.49 6.16 32.66
N LEU A 278 9.53 5.96 31.34
CA LEU A 278 10.05 6.92 30.37
C LEU A 278 8.90 7.40 29.46
N PRO A 279 8.85 8.71 29.15
CA PRO A 279 7.89 9.26 28.19
C PRO A 279 8.15 8.71 26.77
N PRO A 280 7.17 8.84 25.85
CA PRO A 280 7.34 8.49 24.43
C PRO A 280 8.59 9.12 23.83
N ILE A 281 9.33 8.35 23.04
CA ILE A 281 10.56 8.81 22.41
C ILE A 281 10.23 9.52 21.09
N LEU A 282 10.69 10.77 20.97
CA LEU A 282 10.55 11.59 19.76
C LEU A 282 11.23 10.91 18.55
N GLY A 283 10.76 11.17 17.34
CA GLY A 283 11.28 10.56 16.12
C GLY A 283 10.80 9.15 15.81
N VAL A 284 10.16 8.45 16.75
CA VAL A 284 9.74 7.06 16.53
C VAL A 284 8.40 6.99 15.79
N ARG A 285 8.30 6.12 14.79
CA ARG A 285 7.06 5.74 14.08
C ARG A 285 6.87 4.22 14.04
N LYS A 286 5.62 3.81 13.82
CA LYS A 286 5.25 2.42 13.56
C LYS A 286 5.76 1.98 12.20
N ARG A 287 6.51 0.89 12.14
CA ARG A 287 7.18 0.40 10.93
C ARG A 287 6.30 -0.62 10.21
N THR A 288 6.15 -0.45 8.90
CA THR A 288 5.41 -1.41 8.06
C THR A 288 6.18 -2.73 7.94
N LYS A 289 5.48 -3.82 7.58
CA LYS A 289 6.14 -5.11 7.29
C LYS A 289 7.25 -4.97 6.25
N ARG A 290 7.08 -4.08 5.27
CA ARG A 290 8.04 -3.79 4.19
C ARG A 290 9.32 -3.15 4.72
N VAL A 291 9.23 -2.07 5.51
CA VAL A 291 10.42 -1.42 6.12
C VAL A 291 11.23 -2.40 6.97
N LEU A 292 10.54 -3.29 7.70
CA LEU A 292 11.16 -4.35 8.50
C LEU A 292 11.73 -5.52 7.66
N HIS A 293 11.30 -5.67 6.41
CA HIS A 293 11.86 -6.63 5.46
C HIS A 293 13.11 -6.04 4.79
N ASP A 294 13.00 -4.84 4.21
CA ASP A 294 14.08 -4.10 3.56
C ASP A 294 15.29 -3.92 4.51
N ALA A 295 15.05 -3.51 5.76
CA ALA A 295 16.11 -3.35 6.76
C ALA A 295 16.78 -4.69 7.16
N ALA A 296 16.01 -5.77 7.20
CA ALA A 296 16.52 -7.11 7.52
C ALA A 296 17.33 -7.72 6.38
N ASP A 297 16.95 -7.42 5.13
CA ASP A 297 17.69 -7.82 3.93
C ASP A 297 19.01 -7.04 3.83
N LEU A 298 19.00 -5.73 4.12
CA LEU A 298 20.19 -4.90 4.23
C LEU A 298 21.20 -5.47 5.25
N LEU A 299 20.74 -5.85 6.45
CA LEU A 299 21.60 -6.48 7.46
C LEU A 299 22.22 -7.80 6.98
N VAL A 300 21.45 -8.65 6.29
CA VAL A 300 21.99 -9.89 5.71
C VAL A 300 22.98 -9.60 4.58
N GLY A 301 22.71 -8.62 3.71
CA GLY A 301 23.61 -8.19 2.65
C GLY A 301 24.96 -7.68 3.19
N GLN A 302 24.91 -6.86 4.25
CA GLN A 302 26.09 -6.39 4.98
C GLN A 302 26.84 -7.54 5.67
N TYR A 303 26.11 -8.49 6.28
CA TYR A 303 26.72 -9.65 6.93
C TYR A 303 27.55 -10.51 5.97
N PHE A 304 27.05 -10.74 4.75
CA PHE A 304 27.75 -11.54 3.71
C PHE A 304 28.69 -10.74 2.80
N GLY A 305 28.78 -9.41 2.98
CA GLY A 305 29.56 -8.54 2.11
C GLY A 305 29.05 -8.51 0.66
N THR A 306 27.75 -8.71 0.45
CA THR A 306 27.06 -8.47 -0.84
C THR A 306 26.43 -7.08 -0.91
N VAL A 307 26.33 -6.38 0.22
CA VAL A 307 25.94 -4.98 0.33
C VAL A 307 26.95 -4.25 1.22
N ASP A 308 27.30 -3.00 0.88
CA ASP A 308 28.26 -2.19 1.66
C ASP A 308 27.59 -1.46 2.84
N PHE A 309 28.39 -0.72 3.61
CA PHE A 309 27.91 0.04 4.79
C PHE A 309 27.04 1.27 4.43
N HIS A 310 26.85 1.56 3.14
CA HIS A 310 26.00 2.63 2.61
C HIS A 310 24.80 2.08 1.83
N GLY A 311 24.58 0.76 1.81
CA GLY A 311 23.45 0.12 1.13
C GLY A 311 23.68 -0.22 -0.34
N ASN A 312 24.89 -0.05 -0.89
CA ASN A 312 25.18 -0.34 -2.29
C ASN A 312 25.52 -1.83 -2.51
N ASN A 313 25.03 -2.41 -3.61
CA ASN A 313 25.41 -3.77 -4.03
C ASN A 313 26.93 -3.88 -4.28
N VAL A 314 27.57 -4.83 -3.61
CA VAL A 314 29.00 -5.15 -3.76
C VAL A 314 29.17 -6.17 -4.89
N PRO A 315 30.05 -5.93 -5.89
CA PRO A 315 30.34 -6.87 -6.97
C PRO A 315 30.67 -8.29 -6.49
N ALA A 316 30.13 -9.29 -7.18
CA ALA A 316 30.16 -10.68 -6.74
C ALA A 316 31.58 -11.26 -6.57
N ASP A 317 32.57 -10.75 -7.31
CA ASP A 317 34.00 -11.07 -7.21
C ASP A 317 34.65 -10.64 -5.88
N LYS A 318 34.03 -9.68 -5.16
CA LYS A 318 34.49 -9.14 -3.87
C LYS A 318 33.70 -9.68 -2.68
N SER A 319 32.52 -10.25 -2.92
CA SER A 319 31.67 -10.86 -1.89
C SER A 319 32.24 -12.20 -1.39
N GLY A 320 31.92 -12.61 -0.16
CA GLY A 320 32.58 -13.74 0.54
C GLY A 320 32.57 -15.08 -0.21
N PRO A 321 33.51 -16.02 0.08
CA PRO A 321 33.70 -17.21 -0.73
C PRO A 321 32.50 -18.19 -0.67
N VAL A 322 32.44 -19.09 -1.65
CA VAL A 322 31.57 -20.27 -1.61
C VAL A 322 32.41 -21.48 -1.22
N VAL A 323 32.01 -22.14 -0.13
CA VAL A 323 32.58 -23.38 0.37
C VAL A 323 31.74 -24.54 -0.15
N ILE A 324 32.38 -25.58 -0.67
CA ILE A 324 31.71 -26.83 -1.05
C ILE A 324 31.98 -27.85 0.06
N GLN A 325 30.94 -28.53 0.53
CA GLN A 325 31.02 -29.59 1.53
C GLN A 325 30.27 -30.83 1.04
N PRO A 326 30.77 -32.06 1.27
CA PRO A 326 29.95 -33.26 1.16
C PRO A 326 28.77 -33.17 2.12
N VAL A 327 27.60 -33.62 1.71
CA VAL A 327 26.36 -33.61 2.51
C VAL A 327 26.57 -34.25 3.89
N ASP A 328 27.12 -35.48 3.93
CA ASP A 328 27.36 -36.23 5.17
C ASP A 328 28.41 -35.58 6.11
N SER A 329 29.14 -34.54 5.65
CA SER A 329 30.09 -33.83 6.49
C SER A 329 29.43 -32.82 7.45
N VAL A 330 28.17 -32.44 7.22
CA VAL A 330 27.42 -31.44 7.99
C VAL A 330 26.07 -31.97 8.49
N LYS A 331 25.75 -31.70 9.76
CA LYS A 331 24.47 -32.07 10.39
C LYS A 331 23.50 -30.89 10.33
N ILE A 332 22.59 -30.91 9.35
CA ILE A 332 21.62 -29.83 9.14
C ILE A 332 20.34 -30.11 9.96
N CYS A 333 20.00 -29.19 10.86
CA CYS A 333 19.01 -29.37 11.91
C CYS A 333 18.03 -28.19 11.97
N GLU A 334 16.78 -28.44 12.34
CA GLU A 334 15.72 -27.43 12.46
C GLU A 334 15.07 -27.53 13.85
N MET A 335 14.71 -26.40 14.46
CA MET A 335 14.11 -26.35 15.80
C MET A 335 12.59 -26.59 15.73
N ALA A 336 12.16 -27.82 15.93
CA ALA A 336 10.75 -28.21 15.87
C ALA A 336 10.07 -28.27 17.25
N GLU A 337 8.79 -27.88 17.30
CA GLU A 337 7.89 -28.17 18.42
C GLU A 337 7.42 -29.64 18.38
N ASP A 338 7.57 -30.41 19.47
CA ASP A 338 6.88 -31.71 19.56
C ASP A 338 5.40 -31.54 19.97
N ARG A 339 4.56 -31.23 18.98
CA ARG A 339 3.09 -31.09 19.12
C ARG A 339 2.36 -32.36 19.58
N ARG A 340 3.05 -33.50 19.77
CA ARG A 340 2.46 -34.72 20.34
C ARG A 340 2.49 -34.70 21.87
N SER A 341 3.35 -33.87 22.48
CA SER A 341 3.55 -33.80 23.92
C SER A 341 2.67 -32.73 24.58
N HIS A 342 1.49 -33.11 25.06
CA HIS A 342 0.61 -32.23 25.84
C HIS A 342 1.10 -31.96 27.29
N LYS A 343 2.36 -32.27 27.63
CA LYS A 343 2.90 -32.13 29.00
C LYS A 343 4.33 -31.58 29.08
N ASN A 344 5.20 -31.85 28.11
CA ASN A 344 6.53 -31.27 28.01
C ASN A 344 6.67 -30.51 26.67
N ASN A 345 7.00 -29.21 26.70
CA ASN A 345 7.38 -28.46 25.50
C ASN A 345 8.82 -28.82 25.06
N GLU A 346 9.09 -30.11 24.83
CA GLU A 346 10.41 -30.58 24.40
C GLU A 346 10.75 -30.05 23.00
N ILE A 347 11.77 -29.21 22.97
CA ILE A 347 12.38 -28.66 21.75
C ILE A 347 13.20 -29.78 21.13
N ARG A 348 12.91 -30.15 19.88
CA ARG A 348 13.62 -31.24 19.20
C ARG A 348 14.24 -30.79 17.90
N LEU A 349 15.50 -31.14 17.71
CA LEU A 349 16.27 -30.82 16.52
C LEU A 349 16.04 -31.89 15.44
N SER A 350 15.06 -31.68 14.57
CA SER A 350 14.79 -32.54 13.42
C SER A 350 15.86 -32.37 12.35
N SER A 351 16.22 -33.43 11.63
CA SER A 351 17.08 -33.30 10.43
C SER A 351 16.20 -32.94 9.23
N LYS A 352 16.51 -31.84 8.54
CA LYS A 352 15.76 -31.37 7.36
C LYS A 352 16.26 -32.03 6.07
N ARG A 353 15.42 -32.17 5.04
CA ARG A 353 15.77 -32.87 3.80
C ARG A 353 16.47 -31.95 2.81
N LEU A 354 17.51 -32.47 2.15
CA LEU A 354 18.34 -31.76 1.16
C LEU A 354 17.56 -31.06 0.04
N GLY A 355 16.42 -31.62 -0.36
CA GLY A 355 15.57 -31.03 -1.40
C GLY A 355 14.82 -29.77 -1.00
N GLU A 356 14.81 -29.44 0.30
CA GLU A 356 14.05 -28.35 0.93
C GLU A 356 14.97 -27.24 1.49
N LEU A 357 16.29 -27.37 1.29
CA LEU A 357 17.34 -26.49 1.84
C LEU A 357 17.85 -25.43 0.88
N GLU A 358 17.50 -25.49 -0.41
CA GLU A 358 18.03 -24.51 -1.35
C GLU A 358 17.47 -23.12 -1.02
N HIS A 359 18.37 -22.15 -0.88
CA HIS A 359 18.07 -20.80 -0.39
C HIS A 359 17.75 -20.73 1.12
N ASP A 360 18.13 -21.72 1.95
CA ASP A 360 18.09 -21.52 3.41
C ASP A 360 19.28 -20.68 3.93
N LEU A 361 19.05 -19.98 5.04
CA LEU A 361 20.06 -19.30 5.85
C LEU A 361 20.31 -20.17 7.10
N LEU A 362 21.57 -20.59 7.31
CA LEU A 362 21.94 -21.57 8.31
C LEU A 362 22.92 -20.98 9.34
N GLY A 363 22.61 -21.12 10.63
CA GLY A 363 23.51 -20.76 11.73
C GLY A 363 24.48 -21.89 12.07
N ILE A 364 25.78 -21.60 12.12
CA ILE A 364 26.81 -22.58 12.49
C ILE A 364 26.87 -22.69 14.02
N SER A 365 26.35 -23.78 14.60
CA SER A 365 26.44 -24.03 16.04
C SER A 365 27.87 -24.38 16.44
N SER A 366 28.31 -23.90 17.61
CA SER A 366 29.59 -24.26 18.22
C SER A 366 29.58 -25.64 18.90
N SER A 367 28.51 -26.44 18.77
CA SER A 367 28.46 -27.77 19.40
C SER A 367 29.10 -28.88 18.55
N ALA A 368 29.58 -29.90 19.25
CA ALA A 368 29.93 -31.21 18.71
C ALA A 368 28.77 -32.23 18.78
N SER A 369 27.77 -31.98 19.64
CA SER A 369 26.56 -32.80 19.84
C SER A 369 25.39 -32.19 19.05
N LYS A 370 24.49 -33.03 18.51
CA LYS A 370 23.28 -32.53 17.84
C LYS A 370 22.23 -32.09 18.87
N GLU A 371 22.26 -32.69 20.05
CA GLU A 371 21.22 -32.67 21.06
C GLU A 371 21.15 -31.32 21.79
N ASP A 372 22.29 -30.64 21.98
CA ASP A 372 22.38 -29.32 22.61
C ASP A 372 22.64 -28.17 21.61
N ALA A 373 22.74 -28.45 20.31
CA ALA A 373 23.24 -27.50 19.31
C ALA A 373 22.45 -26.18 19.22
N GLY A 374 21.13 -26.22 19.46
CA GLY A 374 20.25 -25.04 19.50
C GLY A 374 20.40 -24.17 20.76
N PHE A 375 21.20 -24.61 21.74
CA PHE A 375 21.43 -23.94 23.02
C PHE A 375 22.92 -23.58 23.22
N ARG A 376 23.69 -23.51 22.13
CA ARG A 376 25.10 -23.11 22.11
C ARG A 376 25.31 -21.83 21.30
N ASN A 377 26.50 -21.24 21.46
CA ASN A 377 26.92 -20.09 20.69
C ASN A 377 26.94 -20.40 19.19
N ILE A 378 26.67 -19.38 18.37
CA ILE A 378 26.73 -19.43 16.92
C ILE A 378 28.04 -18.80 16.45
N LEU A 379 28.81 -19.57 15.68
CA LEU A 379 30.12 -19.16 15.15
C LEU A 379 30.00 -18.26 13.92
N GLY A 380 28.82 -18.22 13.30
CA GLY A 380 28.48 -17.39 12.15
C GLY A 380 27.30 -17.97 11.37
N TYR A 381 26.96 -17.34 10.24
CA TYR A 381 25.90 -17.78 9.33
C TYR A 381 26.43 -18.08 7.93
N VAL A 382 25.80 -19.04 7.25
CA VAL A 382 26.04 -19.39 5.85
C VAL A 382 24.73 -19.49 5.08
N ALA A 383 24.73 -19.08 3.80
CA ALA A 383 23.56 -19.18 2.94
C ALA A 383 23.72 -20.33 1.92
N VAL A 384 22.70 -21.18 1.79
CA VAL A 384 22.72 -22.31 0.86
C VAL A 384 22.57 -21.81 -0.57
N SER A 385 23.66 -21.91 -1.33
CA SER A 385 23.76 -21.35 -2.68
C SER A 385 23.40 -22.32 -3.79
N LYS A 386 23.64 -23.62 -3.58
CA LYS A 386 23.23 -24.75 -4.44
C LYS A 386 23.27 -26.04 -3.62
N VAL A 387 22.39 -26.99 -3.92
CA VAL A 387 22.50 -28.39 -3.46
C VAL A 387 22.69 -29.28 -4.68
N ASP A 388 23.89 -29.84 -4.89
CA ASP A 388 24.21 -30.69 -6.03
C ASP A 388 23.97 -32.18 -5.70
N ARG A 389 22.72 -32.61 -5.91
CA ARG A 389 22.28 -33.99 -5.69
C ARG A 389 22.95 -35.02 -6.62
N SER A 390 23.72 -34.60 -7.63
CA SER A 390 24.45 -35.52 -8.53
C SER A 390 25.83 -35.90 -7.98
N LYS A 391 26.36 -35.09 -7.05
CA LYS A 391 27.67 -35.30 -6.40
C LYS A 391 27.59 -35.46 -4.88
N ASP A 392 26.40 -35.26 -4.32
CA ASP A 392 26.14 -35.16 -2.89
C ASP A 392 26.93 -34.01 -2.21
N GLU A 393 26.98 -32.86 -2.90
CA GLU A 393 27.66 -31.64 -2.46
C GLU A 393 26.65 -30.54 -2.07
N ILE A 394 26.87 -29.86 -0.94
CA ILE A 394 26.20 -28.60 -0.59
C ILE A 394 27.17 -27.42 -0.75
N HIS A 395 26.72 -26.38 -1.47
CA HIS A 395 27.47 -25.15 -1.70
C HIS A 395 26.99 -24.06 -0.75
N LEU A 396 27.88 -23.56 0.11
CA LEU A 396 27.58 -22.65 1.20
C LEU A 396 28.34 -21.33 1.02
N LYS A 397 27.61 -20.22 0.87
CA LYS A 397 28.17 -18.86 0.88
C LYS A 397 28.53 -18.52 2.32
N THR A 398 29.76 -18.05 2.56
CA THR A 398 30.27 -17.66 3.89
C THR A 398 30.82 -16.23 3.84
N PRO A 399 30.71 -15.44 4.93
CA PRO A 399 31.42 -14.16 5.05
C PRO A 399 32.92 -14.33 5.36
N GLY A 400 33.33 -15.54 5.78
CA GLY A 400 34.63 -15.80 6.40
C GLY A 400 35.57 -16.70 5.58
N PRO A 401 36.41 -17.53 6.25
CA PRO A 401 37.40 -18.36 5.58
C PRO A 401 36.77 -19.49 4.75
N LYS A 402 37.60 -20.15 3.91
CA LYS A 402 37.21 -21.25 3.02
C LYS A 402 36.82 -22.56 3.73
N GLU A 403 36.96 -22.63 5.05
CA GLU A 403 36.60 -23.80 5.87
C GLU A 403 35.52 -23.41 6.88
N LEU A 404 34.57 -24.31 7.14
CA LEU A 404 33.52 -24.05 8.12
C LEU A 404 34.06 -24.22 9.56
N PRO A 405 33.85 -23.26 10.47
CA PRO A 405 34.31 -23.36 11.85
C PRO A 405 33.50 -24.35 12.71
N GLY A 406 32.44 -24.95 12.18
CA GLY A 406 31.61 -25.94 12.86
C GLY A 406 30.84 -26.83 11.85
N LYS A 407 30.42 -28.02 12.30
CA LYS A 407 29.78 -29.04 11.45
C LYS A 407 28.27 -29.19 11.67
N ILE A 408 27.68 -28.46 12.60
CA ILE A 408 26.24 -28.52 12.91
C ILE A 408 25.61 -27.20 12.49
N LEU A 409 24.63 -27.28 11.60
CA LEU A 409 24.00 -26.14 10.94
C LEU A 409 22.52 -26.08 11.34
N LEU A 410 22.06 -24.93 11.82
CA LEU A 410 20.69 -24.69 12.28
C LEU A 410 19.90 -23.89 11.26
N VAL A 411 18.72 -24.37 10.88
CA VAL A 411 17.86 -23.81 9.82
C VAL A 411 17.02 -22.63 10.34
N SER A 412 17.11 -21.48 9.68
CA SER A 412 16.21 -20.32 9.90
C SER A 412 14.86 -20.50 9.19
N ASP A 413 13.81 -19.84 9.67
CA ASP A 413 12.44 -19.88 9.13
C ASP A 413 12.36 -19.65 7.62
N GLY A 414 11.60 -20.50 6.91
CA GLY A 414 11.39 -20.42 5.46
C GLY A 414 10.85 -19.08 4.93
N THR A 415 10.13 -18.32 5.76
CA THR A 415 9.63 -16.97 5.43
C THR A 415 10.72 -15.90 5.45
N MET A 416 11.81 -16.14 6.19
CA MET A 416 12.98 -15.27 6.24
C MET A 416 14.10 -15.78 5.32
N SER A 417 14.27 -17.10 5.23
CA SER A 417 15.45 -17.74 4.64
C SER A 417 15.50 -17.55 3.12
N LYS A 418 14.44 -17.95 2.40
CA LYS A 418 14.43 -18.07 0.93
C LYS A 418 14.68 -16.75 0.19
N HIS A 419 14.24 -15.63 0.77
CA HIS A 419 14.50 -14.30 0.22
C HIS A 419 15.93 -13.83 0.57
N ARG A 420 16.30 -13.91 1.85
CA ARG A 420 17.58 -13.39 2.36
C ARG A 420 18.79 -14.17 1.86
N ALA A 421 18.64 -15.45 1.56
CA ALA A 421 19.68 -16.22 0.90
C ALA A 421 19.90 -15.81 -0.58
N LYS A 422 18.96 -15.11 -1.25
CA LYS A 422 19.20 -14.49 -2.57
C LYS A 422 20.02 -13.20 -2.42
N VAL A 423 19.65 -12.35 -1.45
CA VAL A 423 20.40 -11.14 -1.08
C VAL A 423 21.84 -11.47 -0.64
N ALA A 424 22.02 -12.49 0.21
CA ALA A 424 23.32 -13.02 0.63
C ALA A 424 24.21 -13.54 -0.52
N ARG A 425 23.65 -13.74 -1.72
CA ARG A 425 24.38 -14.17 -2.93
C ARG A 425 24.65 -13.03 -3.92
N GLY A 426 24.14 -11.82 -3.68
CA GLY A 426 24.26 -10.70 -4.62
C GLY A 426 23.46 -10.92 -5.90
N VAL A 427 22.33 -11.65 -5.80
CA VAL A 427 21.42 -11.87 -6.92
C VAL A 427 20.30 -10.84 -6.82
N ASP A 428 20.33 -9.82 -7.69
CA ASP A 428 19.21 -8.90 -7.86
C ASP A 428 17.94 -9.70 -8.23
N LEU A 429 16.82 -9.34 -7.59
CA LEU A 429 15.57 -10.09 -7.65
C LEU A 429 14.79 -9.86 -8.96
N GLY A 430 15.33 -10.42 -10.04
CA GLY A 430 14.66 -10.51 -11.33
C GLY A 430 13.30 -11.22 -11.21
N ALA A 431 12.35 -10.83 -12.06
CA ALA A 431 10.94 -11.26 -11.96
C ALA A 431 10.72 -12.79 -11.98
N GLN A 432 11.67 -13.57 -12.51
CA GLN A 432 11.64 -15.04 -12.49
C GLN A 432 11.76 -15.64 -11.08
N ASP A 433 12.44 -14.96 -10.15
CA ASP A 433 12.68 -15.48 -8.80
C ASP A 433 11.49 -15.33 -7.85
N HIS A 434 10.59 -14.38 -8.15
CA HIS A 434 9.28 -14.27 -7.50
C HIS A 434 8.36 -15.42 -7.92
N CYS A 435 8.29 -15.74 -9.22
CA CYS A 435 7.53 -16.90 -9.72
C CYS A 435 7.90 -18.22 -9.02
N ARG A 436 9.18 -18.42 -8.69
CA ARG A 436 9.62 -19.63 -7.97
C ARG A 436 9.07 -19.69 -6.53
N ALA A 437 9.08 -18.57 -5.81
CA ALA A 437 8.48 -18.51 -4.47
C ALA A 437 6.96 -18.76 -4.51
N LEU A 438 6.26 -18.16 -5.49
CA LEU A 438 4.82 -18.33 -5.67
C LEU A 438 4.43 -19.77 -6.07
N ASN A 439 5.28 -20.48 -6.82
CA ASN A 439 5.13 -21.91 -7.07
C ASN A 439 5.31 -22.76 -5.80
N ASP A 440 6.30 -22.45 -4.97
CA ASP A 440 6.58 -23.17 -3.71
C ASP A 440 5.46 -22.98 -2.67
N ALA A 441 4.86 -21.78 -2.61
CA ALA A 441 3.81 -21.43 -1.64
C ALA A 441 2.51 -22.23 -1.84
N GLY A 442 2.18 -22.53 -3.10
CA GLY A 442 0.99 -23.26 -3.50
C GLY A 442 -0.32 -22.49 -3.33
N PHE A 443 -1.38 -22.93 -4.03
CA PHE A 443 -2.70 -22.31 -3.95
C PHE A 443 -3.40 -22.66 -2.62
N PRO A 444 -4.02 -21.69 -1.90
CA PRO A 444 -4.22 -20.28 -2.27
C PRO A 444 -3.15 -19.31 -1.73
N LYS A 445 -2.15 -19.78 -0.95
CA LYS A 445 -1.15 -18.89 -0.31
C LYS A 445 -0.39 -18.02 -1.32
N CYS A 446 -0.07 -18.58 -2.49
CA CYS A 446 0.56 -17.86 -3.59
C CYS A 446 -0.23 -16.62 -4.05
N VAL A 447 -1.55 -16.59 -3.90
CA VAL A 447 -2.38 -15.43 -4.22
C VAL A 447 -2.09 -14.29 -3.24
N ARG A 448 -2.02 -14.60 -1.94
CA ARG A 448 -1.73 -13.63 -0.88
C ARG A 448 -0.28 -13.14 -0.94
N GLU A 449 0.66 -14.03 -1.19
CA GLU A 449 2.08 -13.67 -1.39
C GLU A 449 2.29 -12.82 -2.64
N ALA A 450 1.58 -13.08 -3.74
CA ALA A 450 1.62 -12.22 -4.93
C ALA A 450 1.08 -10.81 -4.66
N LEU A 451 0.05 -10.69 -3.81
CA LEU A 451 -0.50 -9.40 -3.38
C LEU A 451 0.45 -8.65 -2.43
N ASP A 452 1.07 -9.34 -1.46
CA ASP A 452 2.10 -8.75 -0.58
C ASP A 452 3.36 -8.30 -1.37
N ILE A 453 3.74 -9.01 -2.44
CA ILE A 453 4.79 -8.58 -3.38
C ILE A 453 4.39 -7.28 -4.11
N LEU A 454 3.12 -7.11 -4.51
CA LEU A 454 2.62 -5.88 -5.15
C LEU A 454 2.62 -4.68 -4.19
N VAL A 455 2.35 -4.87 -2.89
CA VAL A 455 2.55 -3.83 -1.84
C VAL A 455 4.04 -3.47 -1.70
N SER A 456 4.91 -4.45 -1.88
CA SER A 456 6.37 -4.31 -1.70
C SER A 456 7.06 -3.66 -2.90
N SER A 457 6.54 -3.83 -4.11
CA SER A 457 7.05 -3.19 -5.35
C SER A 457 5.91 -2.65 -6.25
N PRO A 458 5.21 -1.59 -5.83
CA PRO A 458 4.04 -1.06 -6.54
C PRO A 458 4.40 -0.25 -7.80
N THR A 459 5.67 0.07 -8.01
CA THR A 459 6.20 0.73 -9.22
C THR A 459 6.43 -0.25 -10.39
N GLY A 460 6.15 -1.54 -10.19
CA GLY A 460 6.36 -2.64 -11.15
C GLY A 460 5.41 -2.65 -12.37
N SER A 461 5.50 -1.62 -13.22
CA SER A 461 4.94 -1.52 -14.57
C SER A 461 3.40 -1.48 -14.69
N LEU A 462 2.87 -0.28 -14.95
CA LEU A 462 1.52 -0.05 -15.49
C LEU A 462 1.30 -0.67 -16.89
N MET A 463 2.34 -1.21 -17.53
CA MET A 463 2.27 -1.94 -18.82
C MET A 463 2.12 -3.46 -18.64
N GLY A 464 1.73 -3.95 -17.45
CA GLY A 464 1.29 -5.34 -17.24
C GLY A 464 2.39 -6.40 -17.21
N MET A 465 3.66 -6.00 -17.17
CA MET A 465 4.82 -6.90 -17.11
C MET A 465 5.23 -7.27 -15.67
N ASN A 466 4.27 -7.68 -14.83
CA ASN A 466 4.55 -8.29 -13.53
C ASN A 466 4.04 -9.74 -13.49
N PRO A 467 4.93 -10.75 -13.63
CA PRO A 467 4.56 -12.17 -13.62
C PRO A 467 3.82 -12.65 -12.36
N SER A 468 3.94 -11.95 -11.23
CA SER A 468 3.20 -12.26 -10.00
C SER A 468 1.69 -12.16 -10.19
N LEU A 469 1.23 -11.30 -11.11
CA LEU A 469 -0.18 -11.14 -11.45
C LEU A 469 -0.79 -12.43 -12.05
N ASP A 470 0.01 -13.27 -12.70
CA ASP A 470 -0.50 -14.51 -13.30
C ASP A 470 -1.03 -15.47 -12.21
N TYR A 471 -0.38 -15.51 -11.04
CA TYR A 471 -0.80 -16.34 -9.90
C TYR A 471 -2.11 -15.87 -9.23
N VAL A 472 -2.58 -14.66 -9.56
CA VAL A 472 -3.85 -14.11 -9.08
C VAL A 472 -5.00 -14.47 -10.04
N PHE A 473 -4.77 -14.43 -11.36
CA PHE A 473 -5.84 -14.58 -12.38
C PHE A 473 -5.84 -15.92 -13.14
N TYR A 474 -4.82 -16.77 -12.95
CA TYR A 474 -4.60 -17.99 -13.71
C TYR A 474 -4.12 -19.14 -12.81
N ASP A 475 -4.37 -20.38 -13.24
CA ASP A 475 -3.69 -21.56 -12.70
C ASP A 475 -2.38 -21.73 -13.49
N VAL A 476 -1.27 -21.24 -12.93
CA VAL A 476 0.06 -21.27 -13.56
C VAL A 476 0.70 -22.63 -13.31
N ASN A 477 1.04 -23.36 -14.36
CA ASN A 477 1.73 -24.65 -14.23
C ASN A 477 3.21 -24.44 -13.85
N PRO A 478 3.70 -24.94 -12.69
CA PRO A 478 5.06 -24.69 -12.21
C PRO A 478 6.21 -25.20 -13.10
N ARG A 479 5.91 -26.06 -14.09
CA ARG A 479 6.94 -26.73 -14.92
C ARG A 479 7.26 -26.03 -16.24
N ASP A 480 6.28 -25.34 -16.82
CA ASP A 480 6.36 -24.73 -18.16
C ASP A 480 5.82 -23.29 -18.20
N GLY A 481 5.22 -22.80 -17.10
CA GLY A 481 4.61 -21.47 -17.02
C GLY A 481 3.28 -21.34 -17.75
N GLU A 482 2.65 -22.45 -18.18
CA GLU A 482 1.38 -22.40 -18.92
C GLU A 482 0.26 -21.78 -18.07
N ARG A 483 -0.41 -20.77 -18.63
CA ARG A 483 -1.47 -19.96 -18.00
C ARG A 483 -2.87 -20.57 -18.21
N ARG A 484 -3.31 -21.48 -17.34
CA ARG A 484 -4.64 -22.11 -17.43
C ARG A 484 -5.73 -21.25 -16.77
N PRO A 485 -7.02 -21.37 -17.16
CA PRO A 485 -8.11 -20.70 -16.45
C PRO A 485 -8.31 -21.29 -15.05
N LEU A 486 -8.61 -20.43 -14.07
CA LEU A 486 -9.04 -20.88 -12.74
C LEU A 486 -10.36 -21.65 -12.84
N SER A 487 -10.54 -22.66 -12.00
CA SER A 487 -11.86 -23.27 -11.79
C SER A 487 -12.72 -22.38 -10.91
N ALA A 488 -14.06 -22.46 -11.03
CA ALA A 488 -14.99 -21.59 -10.29
C ALA A 488 -14.77 -21.62 -8.75
N ILE A 489 -14.37 -22.77 -8.20
CA ILE A 489 -14.03 -22.90 -6.76
C ILE A 489 -12.76 -22.10 -6.43
N ARG A 490 -11.72 -22.17 -7.27
CA ARG A 490 -10.51 -21.37 -7.06
C ARG A 490 -10.77 -19.88 -7.26
N GLU A 491 -11.57 -19.51 -8.27
CA GLU A 491 -11.92 -18.11 -8.51
C GLU A 491 -12.69 -17.50 -7.32
N LEU A 492 -13.63 -18.24 -6.72
CA LEU A 492 -14.30 -17.83 -5.48
C LEU A 492 -13.33 -17.64 -4.30
N ILE A 493 -12.32 -18.51 -4.18
CA ILE A 493 -11.27 -18.37 -3.17
C ILE A 493 -10.41 -17.12 -3.44
N VAL A 494 -10.02 -16.85 -4.70
CA VAL A 494 -9.30 -15.61 -5.07
C VAL A 494 -10.13 -14.37 -4.78
N LEU A 495 -11.43 -14.38 -5.08
CA LEU A 495 -12.34 -13.27 -4.76
C LEU A 495 -12.45 -13.04 -3.23
N ASN A 496 -12.43 -14.12 -2.42
CA ASN A 496 -12.35 -14.01 -0.96
C ASN A 496 -11.00 -13.42 -0.51
N GLU A 497 -9.88 -13.90 -1.05
CA GLU A 497 -8.54 -13.37 -0.73
C GLU A 497 -8.39 -11.89 -1.10
N LEU A 498 -8.88 -11.47 -2.28
CA LEU A 498 -8.89 -10.06 -2.70
C LEU A 498 -9.77 -9.20 -1.80
N ARG A 499 -10.94 -9.70 -1.38
CA ARG A 499 -11.80 -9.02 -0.41
C ARG A 499 -11.05 -8.78 0.90
N ASP A 500 -10.47 -9.83 1.46
CA ASP A 500 -9.82 -9.77 2.78
C ASP A 500 -8.52 -8.95 2.74
N PHE A 501 -7.82 -8.94 1.60
CA PHE A 501 -6.67 -8.07 1.33
C PHE A 501 -7.07 -6.58 1.26
N PHE A 502 -8.05 -6.22 0.43
CA PHE A 502 -8.45 -4.82 0.24
C PHE A 502 -9.23 -4.20 1.40
N CYS A 503 -9.84 -5.04 2.27
CA CYS A 503 -10.51 -4.60 3.49
C CYS A 503 -9.63 -4.68 4.76
N ASN A 504 -8.35 -5.08 4.63
CA ASN A 504 -7.39 -5.13 5.74
C ASN A 504 -7.03 -3.69 6.19
N PRO A 505 -7.26 -3.27 7.46
CA PRO A 505 -7.14 -1.88 7.91
C PRO A 505 -5.94 -1.06 7.39
N PRO A 506 -4.67 -1.52 7.47
CA PRO A 506 -3.52 -0.72 7.00
C PRO A 506 -3.51 -0.44 5.49
N LEU A 507 -4.27 -1.19 4.68
CA LEU A 507 -4.46 -0.93 3.25
C LEU A 507 -5.84 -0.30 2.96
N ALA A 508 -6.85 -0.61 3.76
CA ALA A 508 -8.18 0.01 3.65
C ALA A 508 -8.13 1.53 3.91
N GLU A 509 -7.29 1.96 4.85
CA GLU A 509 -7.10 3.38 5.22
C GLU A 509 -6.17 4.15 4.25
N ASP A 510 -5.18 3.49 3.64
CA ASP A 510 -4.26 4.09 2.65
C ASP A 510 -4.84 4.05 1.22
N ALA A 511 -5.77 4.96 0.92
CA ALA A 511 -6.42 5.03 -0.39
C ALA A 511 -5.43 5.17 -1.59
N PRO A 512 -4.39 6.03 -1.56
CA PRO A 512 -3.40 6.09 -2.65
C PRO A 512 -2.72 4.75 -2.96
N THR A 513 -2.20 4.03 -1.95
CA THR A 513 -1.55 2.73 -2.15
C THR A 513 -2.55 1.65 -2.56
N ARG A 514 -3.75 1.65 -1.95
CA ARG A 514 -4.85 0.74 -2.29
C ARG A 514 -5.24 0.86 -3.77
N ASN A 515 -5.42 2.09 -4.24
CA ASN A 515 -5.83 2.38 -5.61
C ASN A 515 -4.70 2.09 -6.61
N LEU A 516 -3.43 2.29 -6.26
CA LEU A 516 -2.29 1.87 -7.09
C LEU A 516 -2.35 0.37 -7.39
N ILE A 517 -2.45 -0.47 -6.34
CA ILE A 517 -2.49 -1.93 -6.48
C ILE A 517 -3.75 -2.38 -7.22
N PHE A 518 -4.90 -1.76 -6.94
CA PHE A 518 -6.16 -2.05 -7.64
C PHE A 518 -6.06 -1.73 -9.14
N MET A 519 -5.39 -0.64 -9.52
CA MET A 519 -5.10 -0.33 -10.92
C MET A 519 -4.12 -1.34 -11.54
N THR A 520 -3.02 -1.71 -10.86
CA THR A 520 -2.08 -2.74 -11.35
C THR A 520 -2.74 -4.12 -11.56
N LEU A 521 -3.74 -4.46 -10.74
CA LEU A 521 -4.52 -5.70 -10.90
C LEU A 521 -5.47 -5.63 -12.11
N PHE A 522 -6.16 -4.51 -12.32
CA PHE A 522 -7.37 -4.48 -13.16
C PHE A 522 -7.34 -3.52 -14.36
N GLN A 523 -6.40 -2.58 -14.48
CA GLN A 523 -6.34 -1.56 -15.55
C GLN A 523 -5.84 -2.11 -16.93
N HIS A 524 -6.26 -3.33 -17.28
CA HIS A 524 -5.91 -4.01 -18.53
C HIS A 524 -7.16 -4.44 -19.30
N PRO A 525 -7.76 -3.54 -20.11
CA PRO A 525 -9.06 -3.77 -20.76
C PRO A 525 -9.06 -4.87 -21.84
N SER A 526 -7.89 -5.37 -22.24
CA SER A 526 -7.73 -6.52 -23.14
C SER A 526 -7.95 -7.87 -22.43
N ASP A 527 -7.75 -7.94 -21.11
CA ASP A 527 -7.85 -9.18 -20.35
C ASP A 527 -9.28 -9.41 -19.82
N LYS A 528 -10.04 -10.19 -20.59
CA LYS A 528 -11.42 -10.58 -20.25
C LYS A 528 -11.54 -11.29 -18.89
N ARG A 529 -10.49 -11.95 -18.38
CA ARG A 529 -10.51 -12.61 -17.05
C ARG A 529 -10.42 -11.56 -15.95
N ARG A 530 -9.47 -10.62 -16.02
CA ARG A 530 -9.37 -9.50 -15.06
C ARG A 530 -10.67 -8.71 -14.97
N VAL A 531 -11.27 -8.36 -16.12
CA VAL A 531 -12.55 -7.63 -16.15
C VAL A 531 -13.70 -8.47 -15.56
N SER A 532 -13.80 -9.77 -15.88
CA SER A 532 -14.82 -10.65 -15.28
C SER A 532 -14.67 -10.79 -13.76
N MET A 533 -13.43 -10.83 -13.25
CA MET A 533 -13.16 -10.96 -11.82
C MET A 533 -13.37 -9.62 -11.09
N LEU A 534 -13.10 -8.48 -11.74
CA LEU A 534 -13.47 -7.15 -11.27
C LEU A 534 -14.98 -6.98 -11.14
N SER A 535 -15.77 -7.41 -12.14
CA SER A 535 -17.24 -7.38 -12.06
C SER A 535 -17.72 -8.14 -10.83
N ARG A 536 -17.25 -9.38 -10.62
CA ARG A 536 -17.63 -10.21 -9.47
C ARG A 536 -17.17 -9.64 -8.13
N LEU A 537 -15.96 -9.07 -8.07
CA LEU A 537 -15.46 -8.38 -6.87
C LEU A 537 -16.29 -7.13 -6.56
N THR A 538 -16.78 -6.43 -7.59
CA THR A 538 -17.69 -5.29 -7.45
C THR A 538 -19.07 -5.74 -6.96
N SER A 539 -19.62 -6.85 -7.47
CA SER A 539 -20.88 -7.42 -6.99
C SER A 539 -20.81 -7.84 -5.52
N ILE A 540 -19.68 -8.42 -5.09
CA ILE A 540 -19.36 -8.69 -3.69
C ILE A 540 -19.27 -7.38 -2.89
N GLY A 541 -18.64 -6.35 -3.45
CA GLY A 541 -18.54 -5.01 -2.86
C GLY A 541 -19.88 -4.34 -2.60
N ILE A 542 -20.82 -4.43 -3.55
CA ILE A 542 -22.21 -3.94 -3.39
C ILE A 542 -22.93 -4.78 -2.32
N SER A 543 -22.94 -6.10 -2.46
CA SER A 543 -23.71 -7.01 -1.61
C SER A 543 -23.26 -7.04 -0.14
N LEU A 544 -21.96 -6.84 0.11
CA LEU A 544 -21.37 -6.79 1.46
C LEU A 544 -21.07 -5.36 1.94
N ARG A 545 -21.51 -4.33 1.19
CA ARG A 545 -21.32 -2.90 1.50
C ARG A 545 -19.85 -2.49 1.75
N LEU A 546 -18.91 -2.98 0.94
CA LEU A 546 -17.47 -2.83 1.17
C LEU A 546 -16.89 -1.58 0.51
N VAL A 547 -16.92 -0.47 1.26
CA VAL A 547 -16.42 0.85 0.84
C VAL A 547 -15.02 0.82 0.18
N PRO A 548 -13.98 0.14 0.73
CA PRO A 548 -12.64 0.18 0.13
C PRO A 548 -12.60 -0.37 -1.29
N ILE A 549 -13.38 -1.41 -1.58
CA ILE A 549 -13.48 -2.04 -2.90
C ILE A 549 -14.27 -1.13 -3.85
N LEU A 550 -15.44 -0.63 -3.43
CA LEU A 550 -16.30 0.22 -4.26
C LEU A 550 -15.59 1.52 -4.67
N ASP A 551 -14.92 2.17 -3.73
CA ASP A 551 -14.14 3.38 -4.01
C ASP A 551 -12.95 3.10 -4.94
N SER A 552 -12.29 1.95 -4.81
CA SER A 552 -11.18 1.58 -5.70
C SER A 552 -11.64 1.19 -7.10
N THR A 553 -12.80 0.52 -7.23
CA THR A 553 -13.47 0.37 -8.53
C THR A 553 -13.85 1.73 -9.11
N ALA A 554 -14.39 2.65 -8.32
CA ALA A 554 -14.75 4.00 -8.77
C ALA A 554 -13.54 4.78 -9.33
N VAL A 555 -12.41 4.77 -8.62
CA VAL A 555 -11.15 5.37 -9.10
C VAL A 555 -10.72 4.73 -10.42
N LEU A 556 -10.75 3.40 -10.53
CA LEU A 556 -10.42 2.69 -11.77
C LEU A 556 -11.36 3.03 -12.94
N LEU A 557 -12.66 3.16 -12.69
CA LEU A 557 -13.65 3.60 -13.70
C LEU A 557 -13.37 5.03 -14.18
N GLY A 558 -12.95 5.92 -13.27
CA GLY A 558 -12.48 7.26 -13.63
C GLY A 558 -11.21 7.25 -14.48
N GLN A 559 -10.16 6.55 -14.03
CA GLN A 559 -8.86 6.51 -14.71
C GLN A 559 -8.83 5.64 -15.98
N THR A 560 -9.90 4.89 -16.27
CA THR A 560 -10.11 4.21 -17.57
C THR A 560 -11.08 4.94 -18.49
N GLY A 561 -11.84 5.91 -17.98
CA GLY A 561 -12.90 6.61 -18.71
C GLY A 561 -14.20 5.82 -18.79
N SER A 562 -15.33 6.51 -18.62
CA SER A 562 -16.68 5.95 -18.56
C SER A 562 -17.15 5.29 -19.87
N SER A 563 -16.58 5.71 -21.01
CA SER A 563 -16.81 5.14 -22.33
C SER A 563 -16.04 3.83 -22.59
N SER A 564 -15.11 3.44 -21.72
CA SER A 564 -14.21 2.32 -21.97
C SER A 564 -14.91 0.96 -21.94
N LYS A 565 -14.36 -0.02 -22.68
CA LYS A 565 -14.86 -1.41 -22.72
C LYS A 565 -14.77 -2.12 -21.36
N LEU A 566 -13.87 -1.66 -20.48
CA LEU A 566 -13.81 -2.13 -19.09
C LEU A 566 -14.96 -1.53 -18.28
N ALA A 567 -15.09 -0.20 -18.27
CA ALA A 567 -16.09 0.48 -17.46
C ALA A 567 -17.51 0.06 -17.83
N THR A 568 -17.85 0.15 -19.12
CA THR A 568 -19.15 -0.28 -19.66
C THR A 568 -19.46 -1.74 -19.36
N LYS A 569 -18.50 -2.66 -19.43
CA LYS A 569 -18.73 -4.06 -19.05
C LYS A 569 -19.01 -4.24 -17.56
N VAL A 570 -18.21 -3.65 -16.68
CA VAL A 570 -18.37 -3.82 -15.22
C VAL A 570 -19.77 -3.38 -14.80
N ILE A 571 -20.24 -2.24 -15.28
CA ILE A 571 -21.57 -1.70 -14.93
C ILE A 571 -22.71 -2.45 -15.64
N ASP A 572 -22.55 -2.89 -16.89
CA ASP A 572 -23.53 -3.76 -17.57
C ASP A 572 -23.70 -5.12 -16.83
N ASP A 573 -22.60 -5.69 -16.32
CA ASP A 573 -22.66 -6.88 -15.46
C ASP A 573 -23.41 -6.60 -14.14
N GLN A 574 -23.15 -5.45 -13.47
CA GLN A 574 -23.89 -5.09 -12.25
C GLN A 574 -25.39 -4.90 -12.51
N VAL A 575 -25.77 -4.23 -13.61
CA VAL A 575 -27.18 -4.04 -13.97
C VAL A 575 -27.85 -5.39 -14.25
N ARG A 576 -27.19 -6.30 -14.97
CA ARG A 576 -27.71 -7.67 -15.17
C ARG A 576 -27.94 -8.39 -13.85
N GLU A 577 -26.96 -8.35 -12.94
CA GLU A 577 -27.04 -9.04 -11.66
C GLU A 577 -28.14 -8.47 -10.75
N PHE A 578 -28.13 -7.17 -10.47
CA PHE A 578 -28.99 -6.54 -9.46
C PHE A 578 -30.36 -6.05 -9.98
N VAL A 579 -30.60 -6.00 -11.29
CA VAL A 579 -31.88 -5.55 -11.88
C VAL A 579 -32.62 -6.65 -12.66
N TYR A 580 -31.91 -7.64 -13.21
CA TYR A 580 -32.53 -8.68 -14.08
C TYR A 580 -32.44 -10.12 -13.54
N LEU A 581 -31.39 -10.48 -12.80
CA LEU A 581 -31.11 -11.89 -12.43
C LEU A 581 -31.47 -12.26 -10.99
N LEU A 582 -31.50 -11.31 -10.06
CA LEU A 582 -31.74 -11.55 -8.63
C LEU A 582 -33.06 -10.93 -8.15
N PRO A 583 -33.79 -11.58 -7.21
CA PRO A 583 -35.04 -11.06 -6.67
C PRO A 583 -34.84 -9.87 -5.72
N ASP A 584 -35.94 -9.18 -5.38
CA ASP A 584 -36.06 -7.96 -4.55
C ASP A 584 -34.96 -7.65 -3.51
N PRO A 585 -34.53 -8.55 -2.61
CA PRO A 585 -33.45 -8.26 -1.66
C PRO A 585 -32.15 -7.76 -2.32
N ALA A 586 -31.83 -8.19 -3.55
CA ALA A 586 -30.65 -7.71 -4.28
C ALA A 586 -30.80 -6.25 -4.73
N LEU A 587 -32.00 -5.86 -5.17
CA LEU A 587 -32.33 -4.47 -5.51
C LEU A 587 -32.20 -3.55 -4.28
N GLY A 588 -32.40 -4.10 -3.06
CA GLY A 588 -32.15 -3.40 -1.79
C GLY A 588 -30.71 -2.91 -1.66
N TYR A 589 -29.71 -3.75 -1.96
CA TYR A 589 -28.30 -3.35 -1.91
C TYR A 589 -27.98 -2.25 -2.93
N LEU A 590 -28.60 -2.30 -4.12
CA LEU A 590 -28.45 -1.24 -5.13
C LEU A 590 -29.12 0.07 -4.69
N LYS A 591 -30.30 0.02 -4.05
CA LYS A 591 -30.96 1.21 -3.45
C LYS A 591 -30.09 1.88 -2.39
N GLU A 592 -29.39 1.10 -1.57
CA GLU A 592 -28.49 1.60 -0.54
C GLU A 592 -27.09 2.03 -1.04
N LEU A 593 -26.67 1.64 -2.24
CA LEU A 593 -25.29 1.76 -2.73
C LEU A 593 -24.69 3.17 -2.58
N ARG A 594 -25.46 4.22 -2.86
CA ARG A 594 -25.06 5.63 -2.65
C ARG A 594 -24.66 5.92 -1.20
N ASN A 595 -25.32 5.30 -0.23
CA ASN A 595 -25.02 5.47 1.21
C ASN A 595 -23.74 4.74 1.62
N VAL A 596 -23.26 3.78 0.81
CA VAL A 596 -22.03 3.01 1.03
C VAL A 596 -20.85 3.69 0.33
N SER A 597 -20.98 3.98 -0.97
CA SER A 597 -20.01 4.76 -1.74
C SER A 597 -20.73 5.71 -2.68
N GLN A 598 -20.82 6.98 -2.25
CA GLN A 598 -21.29 8.09 -3.08
C GLN A 598 -20.44 8.24 -4.35
N PHE A 599 -19.13 7.97 -4.23
CA PHE A 599 -18.16 8.12 -5.29
C PHE A 599 -18.34 7.06 -6.39
N PHE A 600 -18.55 5.79 -6.00
CA PHE A 600 -18.93 4.74 -6.96
C PHE A 600 -20.29 5.02 -7.60
N ALA A 601 -21.28 5.50 -6.83
CA ALA A 601 -22.60 5.87 -7.36
C ALA A 601 -22.54 6.96 -8.45
N GLY A 602 -21.65 7.96 -8.32
CA GLY A 602 -21.41 8.96 -9.36
C GLY A 602 -20.82 8.37 -10.64
N HIS A 603 -19.76 7.57 -10.51
CA HIS A 603 -19.17 6.86 -11.66
C HIS A 603 -20.14 5.87 -12.32
N PHE A 604 -21.02 5.22 -11.54
CA PHE A 604 -22.08 4.33 -12.02
C PHE A 604 -23.01 5.06 -12.99
N ILE A 605 -23.51 6.24 -12.62
CA ILE A 605 -24.35 7.09 -13.50
C ILE A 605 -23.58 7.52 -14.75
N GLY A 606 -22.32 7.93 -14.61
CA GLY A 606 -21.44 8.28 -15.74
C GLY A 606 -21.30 7.18 -16.80
N VAL A 607 -21.12 5.93 -16.37
CA VAL A 607 -21.03 4.77 -17.28
C VAL A 607 -22.39 4.38 -17.86
N LEU A 608 -23.47 4.43 -17.06
CA LEU A 608 -24.82 4.20 -17.58
C LEU A 608 -25.16 5.17 -18.72
N GLY A 609 -24.74 6.44 -18.61
CA GLY A 609 -24.89 7.45 -19.66
C GLY A 609 -24.33 7.01 -21.03
N HIS A 610 -23.28 6.20 -21.02
CA HIS A 610 -22.66 5.65 -22.23
C HIS A 610 -23.36 4.35 -22.69
N LEU A 611 -23.80 3.50 -21.76
CA LEU A 611 -24.55 2.27 -22.07
C LEU A 611 -25.90 2.56 -22.73
N TYR A 612 -26.65 3.54 -22.22
CA TYR A 612 -27.97 3.96 -22.70
C TYR A 612 -27.90 5.25 -23.55
N SER A 613 -26.89 5.31 -24.41
CA SER A 613 -26.61 6.44 -25.33
C SER A 613 -27.30 6.33 -26.70
N GLY A 614 -28.07 5.26 -26.95
CA GLY A 614 -28.75 4.99 -28.24
C GLY A 614 -27.85 4.58 -29.41
N LYS A 615 -26.59 5.06 -29.46
CA LYS A 615 -25.66 4.87 -30.59
C LYS A 615 -25.33 3.41 -30.92
N ARG A 616 -25.56 2.46 -29.99
CA ARG A 616 -25.49 1.00 -30.23
C ARG A 616 -26.37 0.50 -31.39
N ARG A 617 -27.40 1.25 -31.80
CA ARG A 617 -28.33 0.87 -32.90
C ARG A 617 -27.65 0.54 -34.25
N ARG A 618 -26.44 1.05 -34.52
CA ARG A 618 -25.80 0.94 -35.84
C ARG A 618 -24.97 -0.33 -36.07
N GLU A 619 -24.65 -1.13 -35.04
CA GLU A 619 -23.66 -2.23 -35.15
C GLU A 619 -24.21 -3.65 -34.93
N SER A 620 -25.43 -3.84 -34.40
CA SER A 620 -25.93 -5.17 -34.01
C SER A 620 -27.35 -5.49 -34.48
N SER A 621 -27.51 -6.53 -35.30
CA SER A 621 -28.76 -6.97 -35.93
C SER A 621 -29.78 -7.68 -35.02
N HIS A 622 -29.57 -7.67 -33.70
CA HIS A 622 -30.33 -8.48 -32.73
C HIS A 622 -30.74 -7.73 -31.45
N ALA A 623 -30.72 -6.39 -31.44
CA ALA A 623 -31.26 -5.62 -30.33
C ALA A 623 -32.80 -5.57 -30.41
N GLU A 624 -33.49 -6.14 -29.42
CA GLU A 624 -34.94 -5.97 -29.28
C GLU A 624 -35.28 -4.54 -28.81
N PHE A 625 -36.54 -4.13 -28.98
CA PHE A 625 -37.01 -2.76 -28.68
C PHE A 625 -37.06 -2.46 -27.17
N GLY A 626 -35.90 -2.19 -26.57
CA GLY A 626 -35.75 -1.78 -25.16
C GLY A 626 -34.48 -0.96 -24.82
N ASP A 627 -33.37 -1.09 -25.55
CA ASP A 627 -32.04 -0.59 -25.12
C ASP A 627 -31.80 0.94 -25.23
N GLU A 628 -32.79 1.75 -25.61
CA GLU A 628 -32.59 3.20 -25.84
C GLU A 628 -32.56 4.06 -24.57
N ILE A 629 -33.13 3.56 -23.48
CA ILE A 629 -33.26 4.23 -22.17
C ILE A 629 -33.14 3.18 -21.04
N PRO A 630 -32.75 3.56 -19.79
CA PRO A 630 -32.62 2.59 -18.71
C PRO A 630 -33.96 1.94 -18.28
N PRO A 631 -33.94 0.72 -17.70
CA PRO A 631 -35.14 0.10 -17.14
C PRO A 631 -35.81 0.96 -16.06
N THR A 632 -37.15 0.91 -15.97
CA THR A 632 -37.92 1.68 -14.97
C THR A 632 -37.42 1.43 -13.55
N VAL A 633 -37.12 0.17 -13.20
CA VAL A 633 -36.59 -0.24 -11.89
C VAL A 633 -35.22 0.41 -11.60
N LEU A 634 -34.37 0.59 -12.61
CA LEU A 634 -33.10 1.28 -12.46
C LEU A 634 -33.31 2.80 -12.31
N ILE A 635 -34.23 3.40 -13.07
CA ILE A 635 -34.59 4.82 -12.90
C ILE A 635 -35.17 5.10 -11.51
N GLU A 636 -36.02 4.22 -10.96
CA GLU A 636 -36.47 4.33 -9.56
C GLU A 636 -35.27 4.44 -8.60
N VAL A 637 -34.32 3.51 -8.70
CA VAL A 637 -33.11 3.48 -7.85
C VAL A 637 -32.32 4.79 -7.98
N LEU A 638 -31.94 5.17 -9.20
CA LEU A 638 -31.15 6.38 -9.45
C LEU A 638 -31.91 7.65 -9.01
N THR A 639 -33.22 7.70 -9.21
CA THR A 639 -34.08 8.80 -8.74
C THR A 639 -34.03 8.92 -7.22
N THR A 640 -34.10 7.81 -6.48
CA THR A 640 -33.94 7.84 -5.01
C THR A 640 -32.54 8.26 -4.57
N TRP A 641 -31.50 7.98 -5.37
CA TRP A 641 -30.15 8.47 -5.08
C TRP A 641 -30.05 9.98 -5.22
N ILE A 642 -30.50 10.57 -6.34
CA ILE A 642 -30.31 12.01 -6.59
C ILE A 642 -31.32 12.90 -5.84
N ARG A 643 -32.52 12.39 -5.51
CA ARG A 643 -33.56 13.12 -4.74
C ARG A 643 -33.06 13.72 -3.42
N SER A 644 -32.07 13.12 -2.77
CA SER A 644 -31.48 13.65 -1.53
C SER A 644 -29.96 13.86 -1.60
N ALA A 645 -29.41 13.90 -2.82
CA ALA A 645 -27.99 14.15 -3.10
C ALA A 645 -27.80 14.51 -4.60
N PRO A 646 -28.22 15.70 -5.05
CA PRO A 646 -28.09 16.14 -6.45
C PRO A 646 -26.63 16.28 -6.92
N GLU A 647 -25.66 16.28 -6.00
CA GLU A 647 -24.23 16.30 -6.29
C GLU A 647 -23.69 15.00 -6.89
N ILE A 648 -24.34 13.86 -6.67
CA ILE A 648 -23.80 12.53 -6.99
C ILE A 648 -23.36 12.38 -8.46
N PRO A 649 -24.12 12.81 -9.49
CA PRO A 649 -23.71 12.62 -10.88
C PRO A 649 -22.44 13.39 -11.25
N VAL A 650 -22.20 14.56 -10.64
CA VAL A 650 -21.02 15.40 -10.92
C VAL A 650 -19.90 15.26 -9.89
N LEU A 651 -20.11 14.46 -8.83
CA LEU A 651 -19.12 14.18 -7.80
C LEU A 651 -17.75 13.72 -8.35
N PRO A 652 -17.64 12.88 -9.40
CA PRO A 652 -16.36 12.56 -10.04
C PRO A 652 -15.55 13.77 -10.53
N MET A 653 -16.23 14.83 -10.97
CA MET A 653 -15.65 16.02 -11.58
C MET A 653 -15.15 17.02 -10.53
N ILE A 654 -15.83 17.10 -9.39
CA ILE A 654 -15.47 18.00 -8.27
C ILE A 654 -14.61 17.33 -7.19
N THR A 655 -14.27 16.04 -7.35
CA THR A 655 -13.49 15.27 -6.37
C THR A 655 -12.02 15.70 -6.31
N LYS A 656 -11.45 15.75 -5.10
CA LYS A 656 -10.03 16.04 -4.88
C LYS A 656 -9.17 14.79 -5.07
N TRP A 657 -8.97 14.42 -6.34
CA TRP A 657 -8.25 13.22 -6.80
C TRP A 657 -6.84 13.04 -6.20
N SER A 658 -6.16 14.12 -5.78
CA SER A 658 -4.84 14.07 -5.13
C SER A 658 -4.81 13.37 -3.75
N LYS A 659 -5.96 13.00 -3.19
CA LYS A 659 -6.07 12.12 -2.00
C LYS A 659 -6.39 10.66 -2.33
N LEU A 660 -6.69 10.35 -3.59
CA LEU A 660 -7.13 9.03 -4.04
C LEU A 660 -6.13 8.39 -5.01
N LEU A 661 -5.45 9.18 -5.83
CA LEU A 661 -4.41 8.72 -6.74
C LEU A 661 -3.04 8.63 -6.03
N PRO A 662 -2.10 7.84 -6.58
CA PRO A 662 -0.71 7.83 -6.12
C PRO A 662 -0.05 9.21 -6.24
N PRO A 663 1.03 9.48 -5.49
CA PRO A 663 1.88 10.65 -5.73
C PRO A 663 2.34 10.70 -7.19
N GLY A 664 2.13 11.84 -7.86
CA GLY A 664 2.42 12.00 -9.31
C GLY A 664 1.37 11.41 -10.26
N GLY A 665 0.28 10.82 -9.75
CA GLY A 665 -0.81 10.29 -10.58
C GLY A 665 -1.53 11.38 -11.37
N ILE A 666 -1.55 11.25 -12.69
CA ILE A 666 -2.28 12.14 -13.60
C ILE A 666 -3.77 11.86 -13.47
N VAL A 667 -4.59 12.91 -13.35
CA VAL A 667 -6.05 12.81 -13.28
C VAL A 667 -6.62 12.76 -14.70
N MET A 668 -7.22 11.64 -15.09
CA MET A 668 -8.02 11.59 -16.32
C MET A 668 -9.29 12.46 -16.17
N PRO A 669 -9.64 13.30 -17.16
CA PRO A 669 -10.81 14.17 -17.09
C PRO A 669 -12.11 13.35 -17.17
N ALA A 670 -13.01 13.58 -16.22
CA ALA A 670 -14.34 12.96 -16.20
C ALA A 670 -15.32 13.73 -17.10
N SER A 671 -16.08 13.02 -17.94
CA SER A 671 -17.21 13.59 -18.70
C SER A 671 -18.46 13.72 -17.82
N SER A 672 -19.27 14.73 -18.09
CA SER A 672 -20.54 14.93 -17.39
C SER A 672 -21.58 13.88 -17.81
N PRO A 673 -22.31 13.25 -16.87
CA PRO A 673 -23.46 12.42 -17.21
C PRO A 673 -24.69 13.22 -17.62
N LEU A 674 -24.74 14.53 -17.32
CA LEU A 674 -25.99 15.30 -17.32
C LEU A 674 -26.70 15.27 -18.68
N ALA A 675 -25.96 15.39 -19.79
CA ALA A 675 -26.52 15.24 -21.13
C ALA A 675 -27.25 13.90 -21.35
N ALA A 676 -26.65 12.79 -20.92
CA ALA A 676 -27.29 11.47 -21.04
C ALA A 676 -28.49 11.31 -20.09
N MET A 677 -28.43 11.92 -18.89
CA MET A 677 -29.55 11.92 -17.95
C MET A 677 -30.78 12.65 -18.51
N PHE A 678 -30.61 13.78 -19.19
CA PHE A 678 -31.68 14.45 -19.93
C PHE A 678 -32.09 13.70 -21.20
N ARG A 679 -31.15 13.09 -21.93
CA ARG A 679 -31.49 12.24 -23.08
C ARG A 679 -32.52 11.18 -22.69
N TRP A 680 -32.37 10.54 -21.53
CA TRP A 680 -33.34 9.59 -21.01
C TRP A 680 -34.68 10.25 -20.66
N SER A 681 -34.69 11.41 -19.99
CA SER A 681 -35.94 12.09 -19.64
C SER A 681 -36.68 12.57 -20.89
N ILE A 682 -35.99 13.17 -21.86
CA ILE A 682 -36.54 13.72 -23.11
C ILE A 682 -37.03 12.62 -24.05
N VAL A 683 -36.30 11.51 -24.23
CA VAL A 683 -36.67 10.43 -25.17
C VAL A 683 -37.69 9.45 -24.58
N SER A 684 -37.76 9.32 -23.24
CA SER A 684 -38.63 8.32 -22.59
C SER A 684 -40.11 8.32 -23.00
N PRO A 685 -40.82 9.45 -23.24
CA PRO A 685 -42.22 9.43 -23.65
C PRO A 685 -42.44 8.70 -24.98
N LEU A 686 -41.50 8.80 -25.93
CA LEU A 686 -41.58 8.17 -27.25
C LEU A 686 -41.31 6.66 -27.22
N VAL A 687 -40.61 6.18 -26.20
CA VAL A 687 -40.15 4.78 -26.06
C VAL A 687 -41.05 3.97 -25.11
N ILE A 688 -41.62 4.59 -24.08
CA ILE A 688 -42.50 3.93 -23.11
C ILE A 688 -43.88 3.67 -23.74
N LYS A 689 -44.13 2.40 -24.11
CA LYS A 689 -45.37 1.92 -24.74
C LYS A 689 -46.59 1.85 -23.79
N THR A 690 -46.42 2.14 -22.50
CA THR A 690 -47.52 2.20 -21.52
C THR A 690 -48.06 3.63 -21.41
N GLY A 691 -49.32 3.81 -21.02
CA GLY A 691 -49.92 5.14 -20.87
C GLY A 691 -49.42 5.92 -19.64
N PRO A 692 -49.75 7.22 -19.52
CA PRO A 692 -49.21 8.14 -18.51
C PRO A 692 -49.50 7.74 -17.05
N ASN A 693 -50.49 6.88 -16.81
CA ASN A 693 -50.82 6.34 -15.48
C ASN A 693 -49.92 5.17 -15.02
N SER A 694 -48.87 4.81 -15.76
CA SER A 694 -47.94 3.74 -15.37
C SER A 694 -46.80 4.26 -14.47
N ASP A 695 -46.27 3.39 -13.61
CA ASP A 695 -45.11 3.73 -12.77
C ASP A 695 -43.87 4.11 -13.61
N SER A 696 -43.75 3.60 -14.83
CA SER A 696 -42.72 4.04 -15.78
C SER A 696 -42.81 5.53 -16.08
N TRP A 697 -43.99 6.04 -16.44
CA TRP A 697 -44.20 7.47 -16.69
C TRP A 697 -44.00 8.31 -15.43
N ARG A 698 -44.44 7.81 -14.27
CA ARG A 698 -44.25 8.47 -12.98
C ARG A 698 -42.76 8.63 -12.63
N TRP A 699 -41.99 7.55 -12.68
CA TRP A 699 -40.56 7.58 -12.35
C TRP A 699 -39.75 8.40 -13.33
N TYR A 700 -40.04 8.32 -14.64
CA TYR A 700 -39.37 9.16 -15.64
C TYR A 700 -39.73 10.66 -15.55
N SER A 701 -40.89 11.00 -14.99
CA SER A 701 -41.28 12.41 -14.77
C SER A 701 -40.65 13.01 -13.51
N GLU A 702 -40.53 12.24 -12.42
CA GLU A 702 -39.72 12.63 -11.27
C GLU A 702 -38.23 12.70 -11.65
N TRP A 703 -37.72 11.76 -12.46
CA TRP A 703 -36.35 11.80 -12.98
C TRP A 703 -36.06 13.10 -13.74
N ASP A 704 -36.95 13.54 -14.64
CA ASP A 704 -36.82 14.82 -15.35
C ASP A 704 -36.70 16.02 -14.39
N PHE A 705 -37.50 16.02 -13.31
CA PHE A 705 -37.40 17.04 -12.27
C PHE A 705 -36.04 17.00 -11.57
N ARG A 706 -35.57 15.81 -11.16
CA ARG A 706 -34.27 15.65 -10.47
C ARG A 706 -33.05 15.91 -11.35
N CYS A 707 -33.13 15.74 -12.67
CA CYS A 707 -32.07 16.16 -13.58
C CYS A 707 -31.82 17.68 -13.50
N ARG A 708 -32.87 18.48 -13.26
CA ARG A 708 -32.77 19.94 -13.08
C ARG A 708 -32.08 20.28 -11.75
N ASP A 709 -32.48 19.64 -10.64
CA ASP A 709 -31.79 19.75 -9.34
C ASP A 709 -30.27 19.49 -9.47
N CYS A 710 -29.88 18.48 -10.26
CA CYS A 710 -28.48 18.12 -10.50
C CYS A 710 -27.72 19.17 -11.34
N VAL A 711 -28.37 19.79 -12.34
CA VAL A 711 -27.78 20.87 -13.15
C VAL A 711 -27.56 22.13 -12.34
N GLU A 712 -28.55 22.56 -11.56
CA GLU A 712 -28.42 23.73 -10.71
C GLU A 712 -27.30 23.55 -9.66
N PHE A 713 -27.19 22.34 -9.10
CA PHE A 713 -26.03 22.01 -8.25
C PHE A 713 -24.71 22.07 -9.03
N ALA A 714 -24.63 21.46 -10.21
CA ALA A 714 -23.41 21.39 -11.02
C ALA A 714 -22.87 22.79 -11.37
N TRP A 715 -23.73 23.70 -11.84
CA TRP A 715 -23.36 25.08 -12.14
C TRP A 715 -23.06 25.94 -10.89
N SER A 716 -23.34 25.44 -9.68
CA SER A 716 -22.86 26.05 -8.44
C SER A 716 -21.43 25.62 -8.04
N LYS A 717 -20.79 24.74 -8.82
CA LYS A 717 -19.46 24.13 -8.52
C LYS A 717 -18.51 24.05 -9.72
N LEU A 718 -19.04 24.04 -10.94
CA LEU A 718 -18.31 23.88 -12.20
C LEU A 718 -18.65 25.04 -13.14
N GLU A 719 -17.72 25.39 -14.03
CA GLU A 719 -18.02 26.23 -15.19
C GLU A 719 -19.07 25.54 -16.07
N PRO A 720 -20.02 26.26 -16.71
CA PRO A 720 -21.18 25.58 -17.29
C PRO A 720 -20.82 24.71 -18.49
N GLU A 721 -19.79 25.08 -19.27
CA GLU A 721 -19.22 24.25 -20.35
C GLU A 721 -18.61 22.93 -19.84
N THR A 722 -18.09 22.92 -18.61
CA THR A 722 -17.60 21.69 -17.98
C THR A 722 -18.78 20.81 -17.56
N ALA A 723 -19.85 21.41 -17.04
CA ALA A 723 -21.04 20.69 -16.57
C ALA A 723 -21.95 20.17 -17.71
N LEU A 724 -22.11 20.89 -18.82
CA LEU A 724 -22.94 20.48 -19.96
C LEU A 724 -22.49 21.19 -21.25
N GLN A 725 -21.99 20.44 -22.23
CA GLN A 725 -21.45 21.05 -23.46
C GLN A 725 -22.54 21.29 -24.51
N SER A 726 -22.47 22.43 -25.20
CA SER A 726 -23.43 22.78 -26.28
C SER A 726 -23.55 21.69 -27.35
N LYS A 727 -22.42 21.01 -27.68
CA LYS A 727 -22.40 19.88 -28.63
C LYS A 727 -23.18 18.66 -28.15
N GLU A 728 -23.28 18.45 -26.84
CA GLU A 728 -24.03 17.35 -26.23
C GLU A 728 -25.53 17.65 -26.26
N VAL A 729 -25.92 18.90 -25.97
CA VAL A 729 -27.30 19.38 -26.13
C VAL A 729 -27.75 19.27 -27.60
N ILE A 730 -26.89 19.64 -28.55
CA ILE A 730 -27.14 19.45 -29.99
C ILE A 730 -27.30 17.97 -30.33
N SER A 731 -26.49 17.06 -29.76
CA SER A 731 -26.66 15.62 -29.96
C SER A 731 -28.01 15.12 -29.42
N ILE A 732 -28.56 15.67 -28.35
CA ILE A 732 -29.90 15.32 -27.85
C ILE A 732 -30.98 15.78 -28.84
N ILE A 733 -30.84 16.97 -29.44
CA ILE A 733 -31.78 17.49 -30.45
C ILE A 733 -31.79 16.60 -31.71
N VAL A 734 -30.62 16.15 -32.17
CA VAL A 734 -30.48 15.22 -33.31
C VAL A 734 -31.07 13.86 -32.99
N ASP A 735 -30.69 13.25 -31.86
CA ASP A 735 -31.23 11.97 -31.39
C ASP A 735 -32.77 12.00 -31.27
N LEU A 736 -33.33 13.11 -30.75
CA LEU A 736 -34.78 13.29 -30.64
C LEU A 736 -35.45 13.35 -32.01
N ALA A 737 -34.86 14.05 -32.99
CA ALA A 737 -35.38 14.11 -34.36
C ALA A 737 -35.38 12.73 -35.04
N ASP A 738 -34.31 11.94 -34.87
CA ASP A 738 -34.23 10.56 -35.37
C ASP A 738 -35.28 9.65 -34.73
N CYS A 739 -35.47 9.75 -33.40
CA CYS A 739 -36.54 9.04 -32.67
C CYS A 739 -37.93 9.43 -33.20
N PHE A 740 -38.18 10.73 -33.44
CA PHE A 740 -39.43 11.19 -34.03
C PHE A 740 -39.67 10.58 -35.42
N GLN A 741 -38.71 10.63 -36.35
CA GLN A 741 -38.90 10.06 -37.70
C GLN A 741 -39.33 8.58 -37.70
N HIS A 742 -38.86 7.81 -36.70
CA HIS A 742 -39.19 6.40 -36.52
C HIS A 742 -40.52 6.15 -35.79
N HIS A 743 -40.90 7.00 -34.83
CA HIS A 743 -42.05 6.78 -33.95
C HIS A 743 -43.31 7.57 -34.37
N TRP A 744 -43.16 8.67 -35.12
CA TRP A 744 -44.25 9.57 -35.54
C TRP A 744 -45.41 8.85 -36.24
N LYS A 745 -45.09 7.86 -37.09
CA LYS A 745 -46.04 7.07 -37.89
C LYS A 745 -46.94 6.12 -37.07
N LYS A 746 -46.96 6.24 -35.73
CA LYS A 746 -47.71 5.38 -34.80
C LYS A 746 -48.67 6.14 -33.86
N GLY A 747 -48.87 7.45 -34.05
CA GLY A 747 -49.90 8.21 -33.32
C GLY A 747 -49.53 8.65 -31.89
N PHE A 748 -48.26 9.00 -31.67
CA PHE A 748 -47.72 9.41 -30.37
C PHE A 748 -47.68 10.93 -30.20
N GLU A 749 -48.81 11.62 -30.40
CA GLU A 749 -48.88 13.09 -30.40
C GLU A 749 -48.59 13.69 -29.01
N GLU A 750 -49.37 13.31 -27.98
CA GLU A 750 -49.15 13.75 -26.58
C GLU A 750 -47.74 13.43 -26.05
N ALA A 751 -47.21 12.26 -26.41
CA ALA A 751 -45.86 11.85 -26.02
C ALA A 751 -44.78 12.67 -26.75
N GLY A 752 -45.06 13.10 -27.99
CA GLY A 752 -44.22 14.05 -28.71
C GLY A 752 -44.16 15.41 -28.02
N GLU A 753 -45.32 15.98 -27.69
CA GLU A 753 -45.41 17.25 -26.96
C GLU A 753 -44.65 17.22 -25.63
N MET A 754 -44.83 16.16 -24.83
CA MET A 754 -44.10 15.98 -23.56
C MET A 754 -42.58 15.89 -23.76
N SER A 755 -42.12 15.28 -24.85
CA SER A 755 -40.69 15.20 -25.19
C SER A 755 -40.12 16.57 -25.57
N PHE A 756 -40.86 17.33 -26.40
CA PHE A 756 -40.52 18.70 -26.76
C PHE A 756 -40.52 19.64 -25.55
N MET A 757 -41.48 19.53 -24.63
CA MET A 757 -41.53 20.36 -23.42
C MET A 757 -40.35 20.12 -22.47
N ARG A 758 -39.86 18.88 -22.35
CA ARG A 758 -38.65 18.57 -21.58
C ARG A 758 -37.41 19.18 -22.24
N LEU A 759 -37.27 19.05 -23.57
CA LEU A 759 -36.17 19.66 -24.32
C LEU A 759 -36.21 21.20 -24.23
N ALA A 760 -37.37 21.82 -24.41
CA ALA A 760 -37.57 23.27 -24.31
C ALA A 760 -37.14 23.79 -22.92
N THR A 761 -37.46 23.04 -21.86
CA THR A 761 -37.00 23.40 -20.51
C THR A 761 -35.48 23.32 -20.38
N LEU A 762 -34.83 22.29 -20.94
CA LEU A 762 -33.36 22.19 -20.92
C LEU A 762 -32.69 23.33 -21.70
N VAL A 763 -33.22 23.68 -22.87
CA VAL A 763 -32.71 24.81 -23.67
C VAL A 763 -32.84 26.12 -22.90
N LYS A 764 -34.03 26.42 -22.34
CA LYS A 764 -34.23 27.61 -21.51
C LYS A 764 -33.28 27.64 -20.30
N LEU A 765 -33.13 26.52 -19.60
CA LEU A 765 -32.25 26.40 -18.43
C LEU A 765 -30.78 26.74 -18.78
N CYS A 766 -30.32 26.45 -20.00
CA CYS A 766 -29.02 26.91 -20.50
C CYS A 766 -28.98 28.41 -20.82
N LEU A 767 -30.00 28.93 -21.53
CA LEU A 767 -30.08 30.36 -21.90
C LEU A 767 -30.14 31.26 -20.65
N ASP A 768 -30.88 30.86 -19.63
CA ASP A 768 -31.01 31.55 -18.33
C ASP A 768 -29.66 31.63 -17.55
N LYS A 769 -28.60 30.94 -17.99
CA LYS A 769 -27.22 31.04 -17.48
C LYS A 769 -26.25 31.73 -18.44
N GLY A 770 -26.75 32.34 -19.52
CA GLY A 770 -25.92 32.95 -20.55
C GLY A 770 -25.22 31.95 -21.48
N TYR A 771 -25.59 30.67 -21.44
CA TYR A 771 -25.06 29.70 -22.39
C TYR A 771 -25.65 29.89 -23.79
N PHE A 772 -24.89 29.47 -24.80
CA PHE A 772 -25.07 29.81 -26.23
C PHE A 772 -24.80 31.28 -26.62
N LEU A 773 -24.52 32.20 -25.67
CA LEU A 773 -24.27 33.62 -25.97
C LEU A 773 -22.77 34.05 -26.04
N SER A 774 -21.83 33.18 -25.66
CA SER A 774 -20.38 33.49 -25.77
C SER A 774 -19.87 33.30 -27.20
N SER A 775 -19.59 34.41 -27.88
CA SER A 775 -19.08 34.50 -29.25
C SER A 775 -17.87 33.62 -29.59
N LYS A 776 -17.74 33.25 -30.89
CA LYS A 776 -16.62 32.57 -31.59
C LYS A 776 -16.73 31.06 -31.85
N GLY A 777 -17.93 30.48 -31.79
CA GLY A 777 -18.21 29.16 -32.37
C GLY A 777 -18.68 29.25 -33.82
N THR A 778 -17.79 29.50 -34.79
CA THR A 778 -18.14 29.38 -36.21
C THR A 778 -18.31 27.89 -36.56
N ILE A 779 -19.43 27.50 -37.17
CA ILE A 779 -19.63 26.13 -37.65
C ILE A 779 -18.86 25.97 -38.97
N SER A 780 -17.55 25.72 -38.87
CA SER A 780 -16.66 25.61 -40.04
C SER A 780 -15.56 24.56 -39.93
N GLU A 781 -15.49 23.79 -38.83
CA GLU A 781 -14.52 22.69 -38.64
C GLU A 781 -15.24 21.43 -38.14
N ILE A 782 -16.04 20.82 -39.02
CA ILE A 782 -16.35 19.38 -38.97
C ILE A 782 -15.42 18.74 -40.00
N ASP A 783 -14.31 18.15 -39.52
CA ASP A 783 -13.24 17.66 -40.38
C ASP A 783 -13.69 16.43 -41.20
N SER A 784 -13.27 16.38 -42.46
CA SER A 784 -14.02 15.66 -43.51
C SER A 784 -13.41 14.30 -43.88
N THR A 785 -13.69 13.25 -43.10
CA THR A 785 -13.44 11.85 -43.48
C THR A 785 -14.53 10.88 -43.00
N ASP A 786 -15.73 10.97 -43.57
CA ASP A 786 -16.65 9.85 -43.89
C ASP A 786 -17.94 10.44 -44.50
N ASP A 787 -18.39 9.92 -45.65
CA ASP A 787 -19.37 10.60 -46.52
C ASP A 787 -20.81 10.68 -45.95
N TRP A 788 -21.20 11.85 -45.43
CA TRP A 788 -22.60 12.27 -45.30
C TRP A 788 -22.78 13.71 -45.82
N GLU A 789 -23.40 13.88 -46.99
CA GLU A 789 -23.83 15.20 -47.46
C GLU A 789 -25.03 15.69 -46.62
N LEU A 790 -24.89 16.88 -46.02
CA LEU A 790 -25.96 17.59 -45.31
C LEU A 790 -25.98 19.05 -45.78
N ASP A 791 -26.83 19.34 -46.76
CA ASP A 791 -26.98 20.67 -47.33
C ASP A 791 -27.76 21.61 -46.39
N PHE A 792 -27.29 22.86 -46.24
CA PHE A 792 -27.52 23.62 -44.99
C PHE A 792 -28.09 25.04 -45.17
N GLU A 793 -28.77 25.34 -46.29
CA GLU A 793 -29.36 26.66 -46.63
C GLU A 793 -30.48 27.19 -45.69
N SER A 794 -30.64 26.66 -44.47
CA SER A 794 -31.66 27.14 -43.52
C SER A 794 -31.25 27.12 -42.03
N PHE A 795 -29.95 27.23 -41.70
CA PHE A 795 -29.55 27.51 -40.31
C PHE A 795 -29.59 29.01 -40.00
N SER A 796 -30.80 29.52 -39.73
CA SER A 796 -30.99 30.84 -39.14
C SER A 796 -31.55 30.70 -37.73
N LEU A 797 -30.81 31.23 -36.75
CA LEU A 797 -31.19 31.28 -35.34
C LEU A 797 -31.98 32.58 -35.03
N ALA A 798 -32.86 32.99 -35.95
CA ALA A 798 -33.53 34.29 -35.93
C ALA A 798 -34.33 34.57 -34.63
N ASP A 799 -34.90 33.53 -34.03
CA ASP A 799 -35.68 33.61 -32.79
C ASP A 799 -34.98 32.94 -31.58
N LEU A 800 -33.64 32.82 -31.60
CA LEU A 800 -32.91 32.43 -30.37
C LEU A 800 -33.22 33.44 -29.25
N PHE A 801 -33.34 34.72 -29.63
CA PHE A 801 -34.16 35.72 -28.98
C PHE A 801 -34.67 36.72 -30.03
N GLU A 802 -35.95 37.11 -29.98
CA GLU A 802 -36.36 38.50 -30.25
C GLU A 802 -36.73 39.15 -28.90
N GLU A 803 -35.69 39.43 -28.10
CA GLU A 803 -35.71 40.26 -26.87
C GLU A 803 -36.59 39.78 -25.68
N ASP A 804 -36.61 38.46 -25.43
CA ASP A 804 -37.46 37.75 -24.43
C ASP A 804 -38.96 37.77 -24.72
N ALA A 805 -39.31 37.07 -25.80
CA ALA A 805 -40.51 36.26 -25.85
C ALA A 805 -40.11 34.77 -25.88
N SER A 806 -39.46 34.26 -24.81
CA SER A 806 -38.76 32.94 -24.73
C SER A 806 -39.59 31.66 -24.94
N LEU A 807 -40.78 31.77 -25.54
CA LEU A 807 -41.68 30.69 -25.98
C LEU A 807 -42.33 30.96 -27.36
N SER A 808 -42.30 32.20 -27.88
CA SER A 808 -43.10 32.59 -29.05
C SER A 808 -42.59 32.03 -30.37
N LEU A 809 -41.39 31.46 -30.42
CA LEU A 809 -40.89 30.76 -31.60
C LEU A 809 -40.09 29.47 -31.33
N LEU A 810 -40.75 28.47 -30.72
CA LEU A 810 -40.94 27.26 -31.54
C LEU A 810 -41.69 27.73 -32.80
N SER A 811 -42.89 28.29 -32.57
CA SER A 811 -44.09 28.58 -33.37
C SER A 811 -44.05 29.03 -34.84
N THR A 812 -42.94 28.91 -35.59
CA THR A 812 -43.01 28.55 -37.03
C THR A 812 -42.41 27.16 -37.33
N SER A 813 -41.48 26.68 -36.49
CA SER A 813 -41.66 25.42 -35.76
C SER A 813 -41.43 24.12 -36.62
N TRP A 814 -41.61 22.86 -36.19
CA TRP A 814 -42.43 22.33 -35.09
C TRP A 814 -43.95 22.61 -35.35
N ASN A 815 -44.23 23.39 -36.44
CA ASN A 815 -45.44 23.65 -37.22
C ASN A 815 -45.07 23.46 -38.72
N THR A 816 -43.90 23.94 -39.19
CA THR A 816 -43.41 23.74 -40.58
C THR A 816 -42.53 22.51 -40.78
N ARG A 817 -41.73 22.08 -39.80
CA ARG A 817 -41.11 20.73 -39.87
C ARG A 817 -42.12 19.60 -39.61
N PHE A 818 -43.31 19.93 -39.06
CA PHE A 818 -44.53 19.12 -39.24
C PHE A 818 -45.05 19.21 -40.69
N SER A 819 -45.07 20.40 -41.32
CA SER A 819 -45.53 20.58 -42.70
C SER A 819 -44.61 19.99 -43.80
N VAL A 820 -43.47 19.38 -43.44
CA VAL A 820 -42.64 18.54 -44.36
C VAL A 820 -42.68 17.04 -43.97
N VAL A 821 -43.59 16.67 -43.06
CA VAL A 821 -44.38 15.42 -43.25
C VAL A 821 -45.44 15.66 -44.35
N GLY A 822 -45.76 16.91 -44.65
CA GLY A 822 -46.65 17.32 -45.73
C GLY A 822 -46.17 16.88 -47.12
N ARG A 823 -47.13 16.62 -48.01
CA ARG A 823 -46.94 16.08 -49.37
C ARG A 823 -46.30 14.69 -49.43
N ARG A 824 -46.76 13.78 -48.58
CA ARG A 824 -46.75 12.37 -48.95
C ARG A 824 -47.82 12.13 -50.04
N ASN A 825 -47.34 11.95 -51.29
CA ASN A 825 -48.08 11.58 -52.52
C ASN A 825 -48.66 12.73 -53.36
N PHE A 826 -48.80 12.47 -54.67
CA PHE A 826 -49.35 13.30 -55.76
C PHE A 826 -48.61 14.60 -56.15
N MET A 827 -47.60 14.44 -57.01
CA MET A 827 -47.80 14.59 -58.47
C MET A 827 -47.22 13.32 -59.12
N GLU A 828 -48.01 12.49 -59.80
CA GLU A 828 -48.48 12.71 -61.17
C GLU A 828 -49.37 13.94 -61.40
N ASN A 829 -48.99 14.72 -62.42
CA ASN A 829 -49.68 15.84 -63.09
C ASN A 829 -50.05 17.12 -62.29
N PRO A 830 -50.09 18.29 -62.96
CA PRO A 830 -50.40 19.58 -62.32
C PRO A 830 -51.75 20.18 -62.72
N SER A 831 -52.62 20.45 -61.74
CA SER A 831 -53.71 21.44 -61.83
C SER A 831 -54.34 21.67 -60.46
N GLU A 832 -54.76 22.93 -60.21
CA GLU A 832 -55.40 23.46 -58.99
C GLU A 832 -54.50 23.57 -57.73
#